data_AF-A0AAU5JEK0-F1
#
_entry.id   AF-A0AAU5JEK0-F1
#
_cell.length_a   1.000
_cell.length_b   1.000
_cell.length_c   1.000
_cell.angle_alpha   90.00
_cell.angle_beta   90.00
_cell.angle_gamma   90.00
#
_symmetry.space_group_name_H-M   'P 1'
#
loop_
_entity.id
_entity.type
_entity.pdbx_description
1 polymer ?
#
loop_
_entity_poly.entity_id
_entity_poly.type
_entity_poly.pdbx_seq_one_letter_code
_entity_poly.pdbx_strand_id
1 'polypeptide(L)'
;MTELPRRHVLGMTAGAAVGAALLTPATAEAAPRTGAAPETRHGGDWGAVPPAVPVPLDDWFDNDGIDTAEDRGGSFDGSGYTFPGEELPAGEREIAGTLFRFPAAGAGAKNNVVALGQRVALPPGRYLSGLFLTACSYGAASGRATVHYADGTTSEPALAGPDWYSGSGDLTSAYRYAPDGTKDPHPVSIAVSEIPLDPARQAVALTLPTTQPAQENKPALHIFALSLQPAAEGRALAVRDAHSTTSLLDDGAQSVEATVVNAGTVGILAADGLSLSVDVPGARTVVPARITRLAPGDQARVRIGIRNRPGTAAGTARDGSVVARGRGQQAATVRRSLTLGVPDYTPTDASLSTHQAPYWYQDAKFGIFIHWGVYSVPAWAPVGTQYAEWYWNQMQDPANPTYAHHRDTYGESFAYDDFIPRFRAEHFDPRSWVELFRDAGAQYHVLTSKHHEGFALWDTKLSDRNSVKMGPKRDVIRELFDASRRYAPELHRGLYFSMPEWFNPDHPWMGHAPRNPYTLEPVPYTGHTAGKDYVTEFQGPQMLELIEGYDPEIIWCDIGGDNDSHRVLAEYFNHAKNRARPIDVTVNDRSGIGSHDFTTPEYTTYDQIVTAKWESSRGLDPFSYGYNAQTPDEKYMTAEEIVHSLVDIVSKNGNFLLDIGPKADGTIPDIMQRRLRETGRWLKTNGEAIYDTTYWSRMPQLGEELRFTVRPDRAFYIHSLVRPGATLTVRAPVPVRGGDRITLLGYDRPLSWRTTGDSLVIDVPAAARRTGEHAWVFRIDWKD
;
A
#
# COMPACT_ATOMS: atom_id res chain seq x y z
N MET A 1 -12.79 30.13 -20.60
CA MET A 1 -13.86 29.41 -19.88
C MET A 1 -14.04 28.08 -20.58
N THR A 2 -13.37 27.06 -20.07
CA THR A 2 -13.49 25.65 -20.45
C THR A 2 -13.49 24.93 -19.12
N GLU A 3 -14.67 24.56 -18.65
CA GLU A 3 -14.89 23.85 -17.39
C GLU A 3 -14.38 22.42 -17.57
N LEU A 4 -13.24 22.10 -16.97
CA LEU A 4 -12.90 20.73 -16.63
C LEU A 4 -13.64 20.40 -15.32
N PRO A 5 -14.49 19.36 -15.27
CA PRO A 5 -15.21 19.02 -14.05
C PRO A 5 -14.23 18.49 -13.01
N ARG A 6 -14.04 19.26 -11.94
CA ARG A 6 -13.42 18.81 -10.70
C ARG A 6 -14.26 17.65 -10.14
N ARG A 7 -13.76 16.42 -10.20
CA ARG A 7 -14.35 15.31 -9.45
C ARG A 7 -13.91 15.44 -7.99
N HIS A 8 -14.88 15.75 -7.15
CA HIS A 8 -14.77 15.64 -5.70
C HIS A 8 -14.55 14.17 -5.32
N VAL A 9 -13.47 13.89 -4.60
CA VAL A 9 -13.32 12.67 -3.81
C VAL A 9 -14.29 12.80 -2.63
N LEU A 10 -15.51 12.27 -2.80
CA LEU A 10 -16.53 12.25 -1.76
C LEU A 10 -16.23 11.11 -0.78
N GLY A 11 -16.07 11.48 0.49
CA GLY A 11 -15.92 10.55 1.60
C GLY A 11 -17.08 9.56 1.70
N MET A 12 -16.75 8.31 2.03
CA MET A 12 -17.72 7.27 2.27
C MET A 12 -18.63 7.63 3.45
N THR A 13 -19.93 7.78 3.18
CA THR A 13 -20.96 7.86 4.21
C THR A 13 -21.26 6.46 4.76
N ALA A 14 -21.17 6.31 6.08
CA ALA A 14 -21.53 5.10 6.82
C ALA A 14 -23.00 4.69 6.54
N GLY A 15 -23.18 3.48 6.00
CA GLY A 15 -24.50 2.86 5.79
C GLY A 15 -25.02 2.20 7.06
N ALA A 16 -26.22 2.61 7.49
CA ALA A 16 -26.90 2.12 8.68
C ALA A 16 -27.27 0.63 8.61
N ALA A 17 -27.00 -0.10 9.69
CA ALA A 17 -27.36 -1.50 9.88
C ALA A 17 -28.89 -1.69 10.01
N VAL A 18 -29.45 -2.61 9.22
CA VAL A 18 -30.84 -3.08 9.36
C VAL A 18 -30.85 -4.33 10.25
N GLY A 19 -31.68 -4.29 11.29
CA GLY A 19 -31.77 -5.32 12.32
C GLY A 19 -32.24 -6.68 11.78
N ALA A 20 -31.46 -7.72 12.06
CA ALA A 20 -31.86 -9.11 11.88
C ALA A 20 -32.54 -9.63 13.16
N ALA A 21 -33.72 -10.23 12.98
CA ALA A 21 -34.55 -10.79 14.02
C ALA A 21 -33.90 -12.02 14.70
N LEU A 22 -34.05 -12.08 16.02
CA LEU A 22 -33.63 -13.17 16.90
C LEU A 22 -34.35 -14.47 16.57
N LEU A 23 -33.59 -15.52 16.20
CA LEU A 23 -34.03 -16.91 16.33
C LEU A 23 -33.17 -17.60 17.38
N THR A 24 -33.83 -18.10 18.42
CA THR A 24 -33.27 -18.84 19.56
C THR A 24 -32.60 -20.15 19.12
N PRO A 25 -31.46 -20.55 19.70
CA PRO A 25 -30.83 -21.83 19.38
C PRO A 25 -31.51 -22.97 20.16
N ALA A 26 -31.85 -24.05 19.45
CA ALA A 26 -32.10 -25.35 20.06
C ALA A 26 -30.75 -25.98 20.44
N THR A 27 -30.61 -26.35 21.70
CA THR A 27 -29.45 -27.05 22.26
C THR A 27 -29.37 -28.48 21.72
N ALA A 28 -28.28 -28.81 21.05
CA ALA A 28 -27.84 -30.18 20.85
C ALA A 28 -26.44 -30.34 21.47
N GLU A 29 -26.36 -31.13 22.53
CA GLU A 29 -25.11 -31.56 23.17
C GLU A 29 -24.25 -32.32 22.15
N ALA A 30 -23.05 -31.79 21.86
CA ALA A 30 -22.01 -32.51 21.17
C ALA A 30 -20.97 -33.01 22.19
N ALA A 31 -20.88 -34.34 22.31
CA ALA A 31 -19.89 -35.02 23.15
C ALA A 31 -18.44 -34.67 22.74
N PRO A 32 -17.49 -34.65 23.70
CA PRO A 32 -16.09 -34.31 23.41
C PRO A 32 -15.43 -35.40 22.57
N ARG A 33 -15.04 -35.08 21.34
CA ARG A 33 -14.14 -35.92 20.54
C ARG A 33 -12.70 -35.68 20.99
N THR A 34 -12.25 -36.47 21.94
CA THR A 34 -10.82 -36.72 22.15
C THR A 34 -10.36 -37.71 21.07
N GLY A 35 -9.92 -37.20 19.93
CA GLY A 35 -9.39 -38.02 18.83
C GLY A 35 -8.08 -37.43 18.34
N ALA A 36 -6.97 -38.07 18.69
CA ALA A 36 -5.70 -37.85 18.01
C ALA A 36 -5.89 -38.08 16.51
N ALA A 37 -5.38 -37.15 15.69
CA ALA A 37 -5.38 -37.30 14.24
C ALA A 37 -4.64 -38.60 13.85
N PRO A 38 -5.13 -39.36 12.85
CA PRO A 38 -4.44 -40.57 12.43
C PRO A 38 -3.10 -40.19 11.81
N GLU A 39 -2.01 -40.78 12.30
CA GLU A 39 -0.71 -40.76 11.63
C GLU A 39 -0.81 -41.52 10.30
N THR A 40 -1.12 -40.79 9.23
CA THR A 40 -0.89 -41.28 7.87
C THR A 40 0.60 -41.18 7.59
N ARG A 41 1.26 -42.34 7.45
CA ARG A 41 2.62 -42.45 6.90
C ARG A 41 2.61 -41.97 5.44
N HIS A 42 2.83 -40.67 5.22
CA HIS A 42 3.06 -40.13 3.89
C HIS A 42 4.54 -40.22 3.52
N GLY A 43 4.83 -40.91 2.41
CA GLY A 43 6.16 -41.07 1.84
C GLY A 43 6.88 -39.74 1.60
N GLY A 44 8.21 -39.79 1.62
CA GLY A 44 9.10 -38.65 1.76
C GLY A 44 9.30 -37.72 0.55
N ASP A 45 8.53 -37.87 -0.53
CA ASP A 45 8.75 -37.18 -1.81
C ASP A 45 7.79 -36.00 -2.04
N TRP A 46 8.23 -35.01 -2.82
CA TRP A 46 7.43 -33.88 -3.28
C TRP A 46 6.50 -34.28 -4.43
N GLY A 47 5.20 -34.04 -4.27
CA GLY A 47 4.18 -34.26 -5.30
C GLY A 47 4.12 -33.14 -6.34
N ALA A 48 3.53 -33.44 -7.49
CA ALA A 48 3.30 -32.46 -8.55
C ALA A 48 2.10 -31.56 -8.22
N VAL A 49 2.20 -30.28 -8.56
CA VAL A 49 1.09 -29.33 -8.46
C VAL A 49 0.18 -29.50 -9.69
N PRO A 50 -1.12 -29.80 -9.52
CA PRO A 50 -2.04 -29.88 -10.64
C PRO A 50 -2.17 -28.53 -11.36
N PRO A 51 -2.37 -28.52 -12.69
CA PRO A 51 -2.61 -27.29 -13.42
C PRO A 51 -3.91 -26.61 -12.96
N ALA A 52 -3.95 -25.28 -13.04
CA ALA A 52 -5.16 -24.52 -12.79
C ALA A 52 -6.27 -24.91 -13.78
N VAL A 53 -7.51 -24.87 -13.31
CA VAL A 53 -8.71 -25.28 -14.06
C VAL A 53 -9.55 -24.03 -14.36
N PRO A 54 -9.58 -23.54 -15.61
CA PRO A 54 -10.47 -22.45 -16.00
C PRO A 54 -11.94 -22.79 -15.75
N VAL A 55 -12.69 -21.85 -15.20
CA VAL A 55 -14.15 -21.93 -15.01
C VAL A 55 -14.82 -21.13 -16.12
N PRO A 56 -15.67 -21.74 -16.96
CA PRO A 56 -16.42 -21.02 -17.97
C PRO A 56 -17.34 -19.97 -17.34
N LEU A 57 -17.20 -18.71 -17.77
CA LEU A 57 -18.04 -17.60 -17.32
C LEU A 57 -19.00 -17.12 -18.41
N ASP A 58 -19.01 -17.75 -19.59
CA ASP A 58 -19.75 -17.31 -20.78
C ASP A 58 -21.26 -17.11 -20.48
N ASP A 59 -21.86 -17.98 -19.66
CA ASP A 59 -23.28 -17.91 -19.27
C ASP A 59 -23.59 -16.74 -18.29
N TRP A 60 -22.56 -16.13 -17.71
CA TRP A 60 -22.68 -15.07 -16.71
C TRP A 60 -22.30 -13.69 -17.23
N PHE A 61 -21.70 -13.58 -18.42
CA PHE A 61 -21.35 -12.29 -18.98
C PHE A 61 -22.61 -11.44 -19.16
N ASP A 62 -22.64 -10.30 -18.48
CA ASP A 62 -23.78 -9.39 -18.43
C ASP A 62 -23.46 -7.99 -18.95
N ASN A 63 -22.17 -7.68 -19.17
CA ASN A 63 -21.65 -6.41 -19.65
C ASN A 63 -20.77 -6.58 -20.89
N ASP A 64 -20.75 -5.54 -21.73
CA ASP A 64 -19.89 -5.45 -22.91
C ASP A 64 -18.77 -4.43 -22.62
N GLY A 65 -17.62 -4.91 -22.16
CA GLY A 65 -16.51 -4.07 -21.72
C GLY A 65 -15.32 -4.00 -22.68
N ILE A 66 -15.34 -4.76 -23.78
CA ILE A 66 -14.23 -4.91 -24.74
C ILE A 66 -14.76 -4.71 -26.17
N ASP A 67 -14.26 -3.69 -26.86
CA ASP A 67 -14.57 -3.43 -28.27
C ASP A 67 -13.37 -3.72 -29.18
N THR A 68 -13.61 -3.80 -30.49
CA THR A 68 -12.56 -3.80 -31.53
C THR A 68 -12.82 -2.75 -32.62
N ALA A 69 -11.81 -2.43 -33.43
CA ALA A 69 -11.85 -1.56 -34.60
C ALA A 69 -13.06 -1.76 -35.48
N GLU A 70 -13.48 -3.01 -35.64
CA GLU A 70 -14.57 -3.42 -36.51
C GLU A 70 -15.92 -3.45 -35.78
N ASP A 71 -15.88 -3.63 -34.46
CA ASP A 71 -17.04 -3.94 -33.63
C ASP A 71 -17.08 -3.00 -32.41
N ARG A 72 -17.95 -1.99 -32.48
CA ARG A 72 -18.11 -0.91 -31.49
C ARG A 72 -19.49 -0.89 -30.83
N GLY A 73 -19.55 -0.29 -29.65
CA GLY A 73 -20.80 0.06 -28.98
C GLY A 73 -20.93 -0.50 -27.57
N GLY A 74 -19.86 -1.10 -27.05
CA GLY A 74 -19.79 -1.51 -25.65
C GLY A 74 -19.69 -0.34 -24.68
N SER A 75 -19.72 -0.67 -23.40
CA SER A 75 -19.56 0.25 -22.28
C SER A 75 -19.05 -0.52 -21.07
N PHE A 76 -17.75 -0.43 -20.81
CA PHE A 76 -17.14 -1.01 -19.61
C PHE A 76 -17.58 -0.25 -18.36
N ASP A 77 -17.49 1.08 -18.40
CA ASP A 77 -17.74 1.95 -17.26
C ASP A 77 -19.20 2.44 -17.15
N GLY A 78 -20.02 2.26 -18.18
CA GLY A 78 -21.36 2.84 -18.22
C GLY A 78 -21.41 4.24 -18.83
N SER A 79 -20.26 4.81 -19.23
CA SER A 79 -20.15 6.05 -20.03
C SER A 79 -19.79 5.80 -21.49
N GLY A 80 -19.63 4.54 -21.91
CA GLY A 80 -19.30 4.15 -23.28
C GLY A 80 -17.82 3.97 -23.55
N TYR A 81 -16.96 3.99 -22.51
CA TYR A 81 -15.55 3.65 -22.69
C TYR A 81 -15.35 2.14 -22.58
N THR A 82 -14.45 1.57 -23.37
CA THR A 82 -14.17 0.12 -23.40
C THR A 82 -12.68 -0.18 -23.53
N PHE A 83 -12.29 -1.40 -23.15
CA PHE A 83 -10.96 -1.92 -23.43
C PHE A 83 -10.78 -2.22 -24.93
N PRO A 84 -9.56 -2.06 -25.47
CA PRO A 84 -9.27 -2.46 -26.84
C PRO A 84 -8.96 -3.96 -26.95
N GLY A 85 -9.85 -4.71 -27.58
CA GLY A 85 -9.69 -6.15 -27.79
C GLY A 85 -8.45 -6.52 -28.61
N GLU A 86 -7.88 -5.60 -29.37
CA GLU A 86 -6.64 -5.83 -30.12
C GLU A 86 -5.39 -5.89 -29.24
N GLU A 87 -5.44 -5.30 -28.04
CA GLU A 87 -4.34 -5.32 -27.07
C GLU A 87 -4.57 -6.35 -25.96
N LEU A 88 -5.68 -7.09 -26.02
CA LEU A 88 -6.06 -8.11 -25.05
C LEU A 88 -5.92 -9.53 -25.62
N PRO A 89 -5.66 -10.52 -24.76
CA PRO A 89 -5.67 -11.93 -25.16
C PRO A 89 -7.06 -12.41 -25.58
N ALA A 90 -7.14 -13.60 -26.17
CA ALA A 90 -8.40 -14.31 -26.40
C ALA A 90 -8.21 -15.82 -26.17
N GLY A 91 -9.26 -16.48 -25.64
CA GLY A 91 -9.27 -17.91 -25.38
C GLY A 91 -8.34 -18.33 -24.23
N GLU A 92 -7.85 -19.57 -24.27
CA GLU A 92 -6.97 -20.08 -23.22
C GLU A 92 -5.58 -19.43 -23.27
N ARG A 93 -5.20 -18.73 -22.21
CA ARG A 93 -3.93 -18.02 -22.10
C ARG A 93 -3.39 -18.10 -20.67
N GLU A 94 -2.07 -18.22 -20.57
CA GLU A 94 -1.38 -18.08 -19.30
C GLU A 94 -1.17 -16.59 -19.02
N ILE A 95 -1.68 -16.12 -17.87
CA ILE A 95 -1.56 -14.74 -17.39
C ILE A 95 -1.05 -14.83 -15.95
N ALA A 96 0.04 -14.14 -15.64
CA ALA A 96 0.74 -14.20 -14.34
C ALA A 96 0.99 -15.65 -13.84
N GLY A 97 1.37 -16.56 -14.74
CA GLY A 97 1.65 -17.97 -14.42
C GLY A 97 0.41 -18.84 -14.16
N THR A 98 -0.80 -18.32 -14.43
CA THR A 98 -2.06 -19.05 -14.27
C THR A 98 -2.77 -19.18 -15.60
N LEU A 99 -3.25 -20.39 -15.92
CA LEU A 99 -4.07 -20.61 -17.11
C LEU A 99 -5.47 -20.04 -16.88
N PHE A 100 -5.89 -19.11 -17.73
CA PHE A 100 -7.24 -18.56 -17.78
C PHE A 100 -7.88 -18.83 -19.14
N ARG A 101 -9.21 -18.82 -19.19
CA ARG A 101 -9.97 -18.71 -20.43
C ARG A 101 -10.50 -17.27 -20.54
N PHE A 102 -9.85 -16.46 -21.37
CA PHE A 102 -10.21 -15.06 -21.58
C PHE A 102 -11.38 -14.94 -22.59
N PRO A 103 -12.32 -14.00 -22.40
CA PRO A 103 -13.43 -13.76 -23.33
C PRO A 103 -12.95 -13.40 -24.74
N ALA A 104 -13.81 -13.63 -25.74
CA ALA A 104 -13.58 -13.13 -27.09
C ALA A 104 -14.22 -11.73 -27.25
N ALA A 105 -13.60 -10.85 -28.03
CA ALA A 105 -14.17 -9.56 -28.41
C ALA A 105 -14.92 -9.71 -29.73
N GLY A 106 -16.22 -9.40 -29.73
CA GLY A 106 -17.07 -9.37 -30.93
C GLY A 106 -18.26 -8.44 -30.72
N ALA A 107 -18.81 -7.87 -31.80
CA ALA A 107 -19.83 -6.82 -31.72
C ALA A 107 -21.02 -7.18 -30.82
N GLY A 108 -21.24 -6.35 -29.80
CA GLY A 108 -22.34 -6.48 -28.85
C GLY A 108 -22.29 -7.74 -27.98
N ALA A 109 -21.18 -8.49 -28.04
CA ALA A 109 -21.00 -9.68 -27.22
C ALA A 109 -20.64 -9.25 -25.81
N LYS A 110 -21.45 -9.67 -24.84
CA LYS A 110 -21.10 -9.52 -23.43
C LYS A 110 -19.85 -10.34 -23.15
N ASN A 111 -18.85 -9.70 -22.54
CA ASN A 111 -17.50 -10.22 -22.39
C ASN A 111 -16.95 -10.06 -20.97
N ASN A 112 -17.73 -9.52 -20.04
CA ASN A 112 -17.40 -9.50 -18.63
C ASN A 112 -18.65 -9.61 -17.75
N VAL A 113 -18.44 -10.01 -16.49
CA VAL A 113 -19.46 -10.06 -15.44
C VAL A 113 -19.30 -8.87 -14.53
N VAL A 114 -20.35 -8.08 -14.29
CA VAL A 114 -20.40 -7.09 -13.21
C VAL A 114 -20.80 -7.81 -11.93
N ALA A 115 -19.98 -7.77 -10.88
CA ALA A 115 -20.25 -8.52 -9.65
C ALA A 115 -21.49 -7.97 -8.91
N LEU A 116 -22.60 -8.70 -9.01
CA LEU A 116 -23.93 -8.35 -8.51
C LEU A 116 -24.61 -9.51 -7.76
N GLY A 117 -23.84 -10.48 -7.24
CA GLY A 117 -24.38 -11.63 -6.50
C GLY A 117 -24.64 -12.90 -7.33
N GLN A 118 -24.10 -12.97 -8.54
CA GLN A 118 -24.20 -14.16 -9.40
C GLN A 118 -23.63 -15.40 -8.70
N ARG A 119 -24.28 -16.56 -8.85
CA ARG A 119 -23.84 -17.84 -8.27
C ARG A 119 -23.26 -18.75 -9.35
N VAL A 120 -21.95 -18.72 -9.52
CA VAL A 120 -21.19 -19.54 -10.47
C VAL A 120 -21.01 -20.95 -9.92
N ALA A 121 -21.40 -21.97 -10.68
CA ALA A 121 -21.11 -23.36 -10.34
C ALA A 121 -19.63 -23.65 -10.55
N LEU A 122 -19.00 -24.38 -9.62
CA LEU A 122 -17.61 -24.79 -9.74
C LEU A 122 -17.54 -26.29 -10.06
N PRO A 123 -16.56 -26.75 -10.86
CA PRO A 123 -16.23 -28.17 -10.90
C PRO A 123 -16.02 -28.68 -9.47
N PRO A 124 -16.70 -29.76 -9.02
CA PRO A 124 -16.55 -30.21 -7.64
C PRO A 124 -15.13 -30.68 -7.34
N GLY A 125 -14.43 -30.01 -6.43
CA GLY A 125 -13.04 -30.33 -6.13
C GLY A 125 -12.51 -29.65 -4.88
N ARG A 126 -11.31 -30.05 -4.47
CA ARG A 126 -10.55 -29.42 -3.38
C ARG A 126 -9.57 -28.44 -3.99
N TYR A 127 -9.70 -27.17 -3.65
CA TYR A 127 -8.93 -26.09 -4.26
C TYR A 127 -8.26 -25.24 -3.19
N LEU A 128 -7.10 -24.68 -3.54
CA LEU A 128 -6.33 -23.80 -2.67
C LEU A 128 -6.83 -22.36 -2.77
N SER A 129 -7.15 -21.95 -4.00
CA SER A 129 -7.61 -20.60 -4.33
C SER A 129 -8.38 -20.55 -5.65
N GLY A 130 -9.13 -19.45 -5.79
CA GLY A 130 -9.78 -19.02 -7.02
C GLY A 130 -9.09 -17.74 -7.47
N LEU A 131 -8.56 -17.76 -8.69
CA LEU A 131 -7.90 -16.62 -9.31
C LEU A 131 -8.86 -16.00 -10.31
N PHE A 132 -8.93 -14.68 -10.33
CA PHE A 132 -9.84 -13.88 -11.15
C PHE A 132 -9.04 -12.88 -11.96
N LEU A 133 -9.50 -12.58 -13.16
CA LEU A 133 -9.09 -11.36 -13.88
C LEU A 133 -10.14 -10.28 -13.61
N THR A 134 -9.73 -9.21 -12.93
CA THR A 134 -10.64 -8.16 -12.45
C THR A 134 -10.19 -6.77 -12.84
N ALA A 135 -11.17 -5.88 -13.02
CA ALA A 135 -10.96 -4.43 -13.12
C ALA A 135 -12.19 -3.73 -12.58
N CYS A 136 -12.04 -2.51 -12.08
CA CYS A 136 -13.14 -1.70 -11.59
C CYS A 136 -13.31 -0.41 -12.39
N SER A 137 -14.54 0.04 -12.56
CA SER A 137 -14.86 1.36 -13.12
C SER A 137 -15.05 2.37 -11.98
N TYR A 138 -14.68 3.65 -12.20
CA TYR A 138 -14.82 4.76 -11.24
C TYR A 138 -14.25 4.54 -9.83
N GLY A 139 -13.11 3.88 -9.75
CA GLY A 139 -12.42 3.59 -8.49
C GLY A 139 -12.39 2.12 -8.15
N ALA A 140 -11.53 1.76 -7.20
CA ALA A 140 -11.47 0.39 -6.68
C ALA A 140 -12.81 0.00 -6.04
N ALA A 141 -13.20 -1.26 -6.23
CA ALA A 141 -14.41 -1.83 -5.66
C ALA A 141 -14.11 -3.21 -5.07
N SER A 142 -14.76 -3.51 -3.96
CA SER A 142 -14.55 -4.73 -3.18
C SER A 142 -15.88 -5.28 -2.67
N GLY A 143 -15.89 -6.55 -2.30
CA GLY A 143 -16.99 -7.15 -1.55
C GLY A 143 -16.65 -8.56 -1.08
N ARG A 144 -17.60 -9.21 -0.40
CA ARG A 144 -17.44 -10.58 0.11
C ARG A 144 -18.03 -11.57 -0.88
N ALA A 145 -17.20 -12.43 -1.45
CA ALA A 145 -17.68 -13.60 -2.19
C ALA A 145 -18.10 -14.69 -1.20
N THR A 146 -19.00 -15.58 -1.58
CA THR A 146 -19.37 -16.75 -0.76
C THR A 146 -18.96 -18.03 -1.49
N VAL A 147 -18.00 -18.76 -0.94
CA VAL A 147 -17.64 -20.11 -1.41
C VAL A 147 -18.57 -21.10 -0.74
N HIS A 148 -19.21 -21.96 -1.53
CA HIS A 148 -20.11 -23.01 -1.05
C HIS A 148 -19.41 -24.36 -1.14
N TYR A 149 -19.45 -25.12 -0.05
CA TYR A 149 -18.86 -26.45 0.04
C TYR A 149 -19.92 -27.56 0.00
N ALA A 150 -19.53 -28.75 -0.44
CA ALA A 150 -20.40 -29.91 -0.57
C ALA A 150 -20.99 -30.39 0.77
N ASP A 151 -20.36 -30.06 1.89
CA ASP A 151 -20.84 -30.35 3.25
C ASP A 151 -21.89 -29.35 3.76
N GLY A 152 -22.30 -28.39 2.94
CA GLY A 152 -23.28 -27.35 3.26
C GLY A 152 -22.71 -26.14 4.00
N THR A 153 -21.41 -26.13 4.31
CA THR A 153 -20.75 -24.98 4.92
C THR A 153 -20.36 -23.94 3.86
N THR A 154 -20.01 -22.73 4.33
CA THR A 154 -19.51 -21.65 3.48
C THR A 154 -18.24 -21.03 4.06
N SER A 155 -17.47 -20.38 3.19
CA SER A 155 -16.49 -19.37 3.57
C SER A 155 -16.75 -18.09 2.79
N GLU A 156 -16.31 -16.96 3.33
CA GLU A 156 -16.56 -15.66 2.71
C GLU A 156 -15.25 -14.91 2.53
N PRO A 157 -14.45 -15.14 1.49
CA PRO A 157 -13.28 -14.31 1.25
C PRO A 157 -13.66 -12.94 0.66
N ALA A 158 -12.83 -11.92 0.90
CA ALA A 158 -12.94 -10.66 0.19
C ALA A 158 -12.44 -10.84 -1.26
N LEU A 159 -13.17 -10.29 -2.22
CA LEU A 159 -12.78 -10.16 -3.62
C LEU A 159 -12.85 -8.69 -3.99
N ALA A 160 -11.81 -8.20 -4.67
CA ALA A 160 -11.73 -6.83 -5.11
C ALA A 160 -10.94 -6.72 -6.42
N GLY A 161 -11.02 -5.57 -7.05
CA GLY A 161 -10.22 -5.20 -8.21
C GLY A 161 -9.75 -3.75 -8.11
N PRO A 162 -8.62 -3.41 -8.75
CA PRO A 162 -8.18 -2.03 -8.87
C PRO A 162 -9.06 -1.26 -9.87
N ASP A 163 -9.04 0.07 -9.78
CA ASP A 163 -9.56 0.92 -10.85
C ASP A 163 -8.82 0.60 -12.15
N TRP A 164 -9.54 0.36 -13.24
CA TRP A 164 -8.95 0.10 -14.55
C TRP A 164 -8.03 1.23 -15.01
N TYR A 165 -8.30 2.46 -14.55
CA TYR A 165 -7.51 3.66 -14.82
C TYR A 165 -6.15 3.71 -14.11
N SER A 166 -5.90 2.80 -13.18
CA SER A 166 -4.65 2.76 -12.41
C SER A 166 -3.43 2.38 -13.25
N GLY A 167 -3.62 1.75 -14.42
CA GLY A 167 -2.55 1.38 -15.36
C GLY A 167 -1.52 0.37 -14.82
N SER A 168 -1.83 -0.36 -13.74
CA SER A 168 -0.86 -1.22 -13.01
C SER A 168 -1.27 -2.70 -12.89
N GLY A 169 -2.15 -3.19 -13.78
CA GLY A 169 -2.59 -4.59 -13.82
C GLY A 169 -1.74 -5.52 -14.69
N ASP A 170 -1.93 -6.84 -14.52
CA ASP A 170 -1.23 -7.92 -15.24
C ASP A 170 -1.48 -7.93 -16.76
N LEU A 171 -2.58 -7.32 -17.21
CA LEU A 171 -2.83 -6.98 -18.60
C LEU A 171 -3.00 -5.47 -18.70
N THR A 172 -2.23 -4.81 -19.56
CA THR A 172 -2.31 -3.37 -19.78
C THR A 172 -2.55 -3.09 -21.25
N SER A 173 -3.45 -2.15 -21.53
CA SER A 173 -3.64 -1.54 -22.85
C SER A 173 -3.12 -0.11 -22.82
N ALA A 174 -2.48 0.33 -23.91
CA ALA A 174 -1.89 1.66 -24.06
C ALA A 174 -2.95 2.76 -24.27
N TYR A 175 -4.16 2.36 -24.66
CA TYR A 175 -5.29 3.25 -24.89
C TYR A 175 -6.60 2.57 -24.48
N ARG A 176 -7.68 3.34 -24.46
CA ARG A 176 -9.06 2.83 -24.37
C ARG A 176 -9.89 3.38 -25.52
N TYR A 177 -11.01 2.75 -25.82
CA TYR A 177 -11.97 3.32 -26.77
C TYR A 177 -12.90 4.30 -26.06
N ALA A 178 -13.06 5.47 -26.67
CA ALA A 178 -14.03 6.47 -26.25
C ALA A 178 -15.42 6.16 -26.82
N PRO A 179 -16.50 6.79 -26.29
CA PRO A 179 -17.87 6.52 -26.73
C PRO A 179 -18.14 6.81 -28.21
N ASP A 180 -17.31 7.65 -28.83
CA ASP A 180 -17.36 7.95 -30.26
C ASP A 180 -16.51 6.98 -31.12
N GLY A 181 -15.93 5.96 -30.49
CA GLY A 181 -15.07 4.95 -31.12
C GLY A 181 -13.63 5.41 -31.36
N THR A 182 -13.26 6.63 -30.97
CA THR A 182 -11.88 7.12 -31.08
C THR A 182 -10.97 6.45 -30.04
N LYS A 183 -9.66 6.41 -30.33
CA LYS A 183 -8.66 5.97 -29.37
C LYS A 183 -8.34 7.11 -28.41
N ASP A 184 -8.73 6.95 -27.16
CA ASP A 184 -8.31 7.81 -26.07
C ASP A 184 -6.99 7.27 -25.49
N PRO A 185 -5.85 7.99 -25.61
CA PRO A 185 -4.52 7.49 -25.26
C PRO A 185 -4.27 7.43 -23.74
N HIS A 186 -5.29 7.06 -22.97
CA HIS A 186 -5.17 6.74 -21.56
C HIS A 186 -5.01 5.22 -21.38
N PRO A 187 -3.95 4.77 -20.71
CA PRO A 187 -3.75 3.35 -20.47
C PRO A 187 -4.76 2.81 -19.47
N VAL A 188 -5.21 1.58 -19.69
CA VAL A 188 -6.16 0.87 -18.82
C VAL A 188 -5.69 -0.56 -18.56
N SER A 189 -6.07 -1.14 -17.43
CA SER A 189 -5.53 -2.45 -17.02
C SER A 189 -6.54 -3.39 -16.36
N ILE A 190 -6.24 -4.70 -16.45
CA ILE A 190 -6.93 -5.80 -15.77
C ILE A 190 -5.90 -6.50 -14.88
N ALA A 191 -6.24 -6.75 -13.62
CA ALA A 191 -5.36 -7.36 -12.63
C ALA A 191 -5.84 -8.75 -12.19
N VAL A 192 -4.89 -9.59 -11.78
CA VAL A 192 -5.15 -10.89 -11.15
C VAL A 192 -5.50 -10.66 -9.67
N SER A 193 -6.72 -11.04 -9.30
CA SER A 193 -7.18 -11.09 -7.91
C SER A 193 -7.32 -12.53 -7.44
N GLU A 194 -7.04 -12.80 -6.18
CA GLU A 194 -7.07 -14.15 -5.62
C GLU A 194 -7.94 -14.21 -4.38
N ILE A 195 -8.78 -15.24 -4.27
CA ILE A 195 -9.48 -15.58 -3.03
C ILE A 195 -9.00 -16.94 -2.51
N PRO A 196 -8.78 -17.09 -1.19
CA PRO A 196 -8.50 -18.40 -0.61
C PRO A 196 -9.72 -19.33 -0.66
N LEU A 197 -9.50 -20.61 -0.93
CA LEU A 197 -10.48 -21.68 -0.69
C LEU A 197 -9.93 -22.66 0.36
N ASP A 198 -10.81 -23.38 1.05
CA ASP A 198 -10.43 -24.43 2.00
C ASP A 198 -10.05 -25.71 1.23
N PRO A 199 -8.76 -26.11 1.23
CA PRO A 199 -8.32 -27.31 0.51
C PRO A 199 -8.78 -28.62 1.18
N ALA A 200 -9.31 -28.59 2.41
CA ALA A 200 -9.87 -29.77 3.06
C ALA A 200 -11.32 -30.05 2.63
N ARG A 201 -12.02 -29.05 2.10
CA ARG A 201 -13.44 -29.14 1.71
C ARG A 201 -13.59 -29.12 0.20
N GLN A 202 -14.64 -29.79 -0.28
CA GLN A 202 -14.96 -29.81 -1.71
C GLN A 202 -15.79 -28.57 -2.05
N ALA A 203 -15.23 -27.62 -2.77
CA ALA A 203 -15.97 -26.46 -3.27
C ALA A 203 -16.87 -26.87 -4.45
N VAL A 204 -18.08 -26.32 -4.49
CA VAL A 204 -19.10 -26.68 -5.49
C VAL A 204 -19.74 -25.46 -6.16
N ALA A 205 -19.70 -24.28 -5.53
CA ALA A 205 -20.17 -23.04 -6.13
C ALA A 205 -19.47 -21.83 -5.50
N LEU A 206 -19.50 -20.72 -6.21
CA LEU A 206 -19.07 -19.40 -5.75
C LEU A 206 -20.17 -18.38 -6.03
N THR A 207 -20.61 -17.66 -5.01
CA THR A 207 -21.41 -16.45 -5.18
C THR A 207 -20.48 -15.25 -5.21
N LEU A 208 -20.53 -14.47 -6.29
CA LEU A 208 -19.80 -13.22 -6.41
C LEU A 208 -20.32 -12.18 -5.40
N PRO A 209 -19.49 -11.21 -4.98
CA PRO A 209 -19.99 -10.11 -4.17
C PRO A 209 -21.05 -9.29 -4.92
N THR A 210 -21.84 -8.52 -4.19
CA THR A 210 -22.71 -7.49 -4.75
C THR A 210 -22.03 -6.14 -4.61
N THR A 211 -21.62 -5.55 -5.74
CA THR A 211 -21.04 -4.19 -5.82
C THR A 211 -22.08 -3.22 -6.40
N GLN A 212 -21.68 -2.28 -7.26
CA GLN A 212 -22.60 -1.44 -8.02
C GLN A 212 -22.74 -1.96 -9.46
N PRO A 213 -23.86 -1.68 -10.14
CA PRO A 213 -23.95 -1.84 -11.59
C PRO A 213 -22.93 -0.95 -12.31
N ALA A 214 -22.51 -1.37 -13.51
CA ALA A 214 -21.69 -0.56 -14.41
C ALA A 214 -22.47 0.71 -14.82
N GLN A 215 -22.16 1.83 -14.18
CA GLN A 215 -22.84 3.09 -14.38
C GLN A 215 -21.87 4.24 -14.12
N GLU A 216 -22.06 5.32 -14.88
CA GLU A 216 -21.32 6.56 -14.69
C GLU A 216 -21.27 7.00 -13.21
N ASN A 217 -20.05 7.29 -12.73
CA ASN A 217 -19.74 7.74 -11.37
C ASN A 217 -20.04 6.72 -10.26
N LYS A 218 -20.15 5.42 -10.56
CA LYS A 218 -20.35 4.37 -9.56
C LYS A 218 -19.26 3.31 -9.60
N PRO A 219 -18.55 3.06 -8.49
CA PRO A 219 -17.55 1.99 -8.42
C PRO A 219 -18.17 0.59 -8.63
N ALA A 220 -17.83 -0.07 -9.73
CA ALA A 220 -18.32 -1.41 -10.05
C ALA A 220 -17.16 -2.39 -10.25
N LEU A 221 -17.29 -3.62 -9.74
CA LEU A 221 -16.29 -4.68 -9.91
C LEU A 221 -16.64 -5.54 -11.12
N HIS A 222 -15.71 -5.68 -12.05
CA HIS A 222 -15.87 -6.48 -13.26
C HIS A 222 -14.94 -7.69 -13.25
N ILE A 223 -15.43 -8.84 -13.73
CA ILE A 223 -14.70 -10.10 -13.81
C ILE A 223 -14.68 -10.57 -15.27
N PHE A 224 -13.47 -10.79 -15.80
CA PHE A 224 -13.24 -11.26 -17.16
C PHE A 224 -13.01 -12.78 -17.23
N ALA A 225 -12.38 -13.36 -16.21
CA ALA A 225 -12.12 -14.80 -16.15
C ALA A 225 -11.98 -15.29 -14.71
N LEU A 226 -12.20 -16.59 -14.50
CA LEU A 226 -11.98 -17.31 -13.24
C LEU A 226 -11.24 -18.62 -13.51
N SER A 227 -10.24 -18.93 -12.69
CA SER A 227 -9.55 -20.22 -12.67
C SER A 227 -9.39 -20.74 -11.24
N LEU A 228 -9.48 -22.06 -11.06
CA LEU A 228 -9.33 -22.71 -9.76
C LEU A 228 -7.98 -23.44 -9.68
N GLN A 229 -7.24 -23.26 -8.60
CA GLN A 229 -5.98 -23.97 -8.37
C GLN A 229 -6.25 -25.23 -7.50
N PRO A 230 -6.17 -26.46 -8.05
CA PRO A 230 -6.43 -27.67 -7.27
C PRO A 230 -5.36 -27.92 -6.20
N ALA A 231 -5.77 -28.49 -5.08
CA ALA A 231 -4.86 -28.93 -4.02
C ALA A 231 -4.23 -30.28 -4.37
N ALA A 232 -2.91 -30.41 -4.20
CA ALA A 232 -2.18 -31.67 -4.32
C ALA A 232 -2.23 -32.46 -3.01
N GLU A 233 -2.40 -33.78 -3.08
CA GLU A 233 -2.25 -34.62 -1.88
C GLU A 233 -0.80 -34.69 -1.42
N GLY A 234 -0.57 -34.59 -0.10
CA GLY A 234 0.77 -34.67 0.48
C GLY A 234 1.51 -33.33 0.45
N ARG A 235 2.84 -33.37 0.28
CA ARG A 235 3.67 -32.16 0.14
C ARG A 235 3.77 -31.79 -1.32
N ALA A 236 3.41 -30.57 -1.68
CA ALA A 236 3.65 -30.03 -3.01
C ALA A 236 3.94 -28.54 -2.91
N LEU A 237 4.85 -28.04 -3.74
CA LEU A 237 5.22 -26.64 -3.78
C LEU A 237 5.13 -26.12 -5.20
N ALA A 238 4.70 -24.87 -5.34
CA ALA A 238 4.84 -24.09 -6.56
C ALA A 238 5.72 -22.87 -6.28
N VAL A 239 6.56 -22.51 -7.25
CA VAL A 239 7.13 -21.16 -7.33
C VAL A 239 6.31 -20.43 -8.38
N ARG A 240 5.34 -19.63 -7.93
CA ARG A 240 4.35 -18.99 -8.82
C ARG A 240 4.96 -17.87 -9.64
N ASP A 241 5.76 -17.06 -8.98
CA ASP A 241 6.46 -15.94 -9.58
C ASP A 241 7.91 -15.88 -9.11
N ALA A 242 8.77 -15.37 -9.98
CA ALA A 242 10.13 -14.98 -9.65
C ALA A 242 10.64 -13.91 -10.62
N HIS A 243 11.21 -12.84 -10.08
CA HIS A 243 11.77 -11.75 -10.87
C HIS A 243 13.01 -11.15 -10.18
N SER A 244 13.91 -10.58 -10.99
CA SER A 244 15.04 -9.81 -10.45
C SER A 244 14.51 -8.46 -9.97
N THR A 245 14.99 -8.01 -8.81
CA THR A 245 14.67 -6.69 -8.29
C THR A 245 15.89 -5.77 -8.42
N THR A 246 15.65 -4.50 -8.17
CA THR A 246 16.69 -3.47 -8.05
C THR A 246 17.06 -3.18 -6.60
N SER A 247 16.24 -3.63 -5.63
CA SER A 247 16.55 -3.60 -4.20
C SER A 247 17.76 -4.47 -3.85
N LEU A 248 18.49 -4.06 -2.81
CA LEU A 248 19.63 -4.78 -2.27
C LEU A 248 19.28 -5.46 -0.95
N LEU A 249 19.94 -6.59 -0.68
CA LEU A 249 19.98 -7.17 0.67
C LEU A 249 21.02 -6.43 1.52
N ASP A 250 20.99 -6.64 2.84
CA ASP A 250 21.90 -6.00 3.81
C ASP A 250 23.40 -6.18 3.47
N ASP A 251 23.77 -7.25 2.77
CA ASP A 251 25.14 -7.54 2.33
C ASP A 251 25.49 -6.96 0.95
N GLY A 252 24.61 -6.12 0.39
CA GLY A 252 24.72 -5.47 -0.91
C GLY A 252 24.49 -6.40 -2.10
N ALA A 253 24.02 -7.64 -1.89
CA ALA A 253 23.62 -8.51 -2.99
C ALA A 253 22.31 -8.02 -3.62
N GLN A 254 22.23 -8.08 -4.95
CA GLN A 254 20.95 -7.86 -5.66
C GLN A 254 19.99 -8.98 -5.27
N SER A 255 18.73 -8.66 -4.98
CA SER A 255 17.71 -9.68 -4.74
C SER A 255 17.02 -10.17 -6.01
N VAL A 256 16.67 -11.45 -5.99
CA VAL A 256 15.63 -12.06 -6.81
C VAL A 256 14.51 -12.43 -5.88
N GLU A 257 13.34 -11.86 -6.11
CA GLU A 257 12.16 -12.09 -5.30
C GLU A 257 11.34 -13.24 -5.88
N ALA A 258 10.85 -14.13 -5.03
CA ALA A 258 10.08 -15.30 -5.46
C ALA A 258 8.88 -15.52 -4.55
N THR A 259 7.74 -15.87 -5.14
CA THR A 259 6.52 -16.25 -4.40
C THR A 259 6.36 -17.75 -4.40
N VAL A 260 6.40 -18.34 -3.20
CA VAL A 260 6.31 -19.78 -2.96
C VAL A 260 4.96 -20.10 -2.36
N VAL A 261 4.27 -21.10 -2.92
CA VAL A 261 2.95 -21.54 -2.47
C VAL A 261 3.04 -22.98 -1.99
N ASN A 262 2.52 -23.26 -0.80
CA ASN A 262 2.25 -24.64 -0.39
C ASN A 262 0.98 -25.12 -1.07
N ALA A 263 1.18 -25.84 -2.18
CA ALA A 263 0.10 -26.40 -2.97
C ALA A 263 -0.34 -27.78 -2.48
N GLY A 264 0.29 -28.32 -1.44
CA GLY A 264 -0.03 -29.60 -0.84
C GLY A 264 -1.09 -29.52 0.24
N THR A 265 -1.53 -30.68 0.72
CA THR A 265 -2.35 -30.82 1.94
C THR A 265 -1.53 -30.98 3.22
N VAL A 266 -0.19 -31.02 3.12
CA VAL A 266 0.74 -31.13 4.26
C VAL A 266 1.51 -29.83 4.44
N GLY A 267 1.51 -29.30 5.67
CA GLY A 267 2.30 -28.10 6.02
C GLY A 267 3.81 -28.34 5.92
N ILE A 268 4.53 -27.37 5.34
CA ILE A 268 5.99 -27.37 5.27
C ILE A 268 6.56 -26.84 6.58
N LEU A 269 7.58 -27.50 7.12
CA LEU A 269 8.22 -27.16 8.39
C LEU A 269 9.72 -26.97 8.24
N ALA A 270 10.36 -26.42 9.28
CA ALA A 270 11.81 -26.25 9.35
C ALA A 270 12.56 -27.57 9.11
N ALA A 271 12.03 -28.68 9.62
CA ALA A 271 12.58 -30.02 9.39
C ALA A 271 12.54 -30.49 7.92
N ASP A 272 11.71 -29.89 7.06
CA ASP A 272 11.75 -30.14 5.62
C ASP A 272 12.92 -29.40 4.93
N GLY A 273 13.57 -28.47 5.62
CA GLY A 273 14.79 -27.81 5.16
C GLY A 273 14.60 -27.03 3.85
N LEU A 274 13.44 -26.41 3.66
CA LEU A 274 13.10 -25.71 2.42
C LEU A 274 13.98 -24.47 2.23
N SER A 275 14.72 -24.45 1.12
CA SER A 275 15.57 -23.35 0.71
C SER A 275 15.38 -23.02 -0.76
N LEU A 276 15.57 -21.76 -1.13
CA LEU A 276 15.48 -21.28 -2.50
C LEU A 276 16.81 -20.68 -2.95
N SER A 277 17.17 -20.97 -4.19
CA SER A 277 18.37 -20.47 -4.85
C SER A 277 18.10 -20.15 -6.32
N VAL A 278 18.89 -19.25 -6.88
CA VAL A 278 18.90 -18.93 -8.30
C VAL A 278 20.07 -19.66 -9.00
N ASP A 279 19.75 -20.38 -10.06
CA ASP A 279 20.71 -20.95 -11.01
C ASP A 279 20.59 -20.21 -12.35
N VAL A 280 21.57 -19.35 -12.64
CA VAL A 280 21.58 -18.53 -13.86
C VAL A 280 23.03 -18.33 -14.35
N PRO A 281 23.29 -18.46 -15.67
CA PRO A 281 24.59 -18.12 -16.24
C PRO A 281 24.89 -16.63 -16.01
N GLY A 282 26.07 -16.32 -15.46
CA GLY A 282 26.51 -14.93 -15.23
C GLY A 282 26.30 -14.40 -13.81
N ALA A 283 25.60 -15.12 -12.93
CA ALA A 283 25.52 -14.80 -11.51
C ALA A 283 25.63 -16.05 -10.62
N ARG A 284 25.77 -15.86 -9.31
CA ARG A 284 25.68 -16.93 -8.32
C ARG A 284 24.78 -16.49 -7.18
N THR A 285 24.03 -17.44 -6.61
CA THR A 285 23.38 -17.23 -5.32
C THR A 285 24.45 -17.05 -4.25
N VAL A 286 24.35 -15.99 -3.47
CA VAL A 286 25.19 -15.71 -2.31
C VAL A 286 24.41 -15.74 -1.00
N VAL A 287 23.11 -15.46 -1.04
CA VAL A 287 22.19 -15.54 0.10
C VAL A 287 20.96 -16.35 -0.32
N PRO A 288 20.89 -17.65 -0.02
CA PRO A 288 19.69 -18.44 -0.29
C PRO A 288 18.57 -18.03 0.67
N ALA A 289 17.32 -18.02 0.18
CA ALA A 289 16.17 -17.83 1.05
C ALA A 289 15.79 -19.13 1.76
N ARG A 290 15.21 -19.04 2.96
CA ARG A 290 14.70 -20.19 3.72
C ARG A 290 13.26 -19.95 4.13
N ILE A 291 12.48 -21.03 4.17
CA ILE A 291 11.11 -21.02 4.65
C ILE A 291 11.01 -22.05 5.77
N THR A 292 10.72 -21.59 6.98
CA THR A 292 10.63 -22.45 8.17
C THR A 292 9.23 -22.96 8.41
N ARG A 293 8.20 -22.25 7.91
CA ARG A 293 6.82 -22.74 7.96
C ARG A 293 5.99 -22.21 6.81
N LEU A 294 5.18 -23.09 6.22
CA LEU A 294 4.18 -22.72 5.22
C LEU A 294 3.00 -23.70 5.31
N ALA A 295 1.85 -23.26 5.83
CA ALA A 295 0.68 -24.14 5.95
C ALA A 295 0.04 -24.40 4.56
N PRO A 296 -0.77 -25.45 4.40
CA PRO A 296 -1.50 -25.70 3.15
C PRO A 296 -2.25 -24.45 2.67
N GLY A 297 -1.99 -24.03 1.42
CA GLY A 297 -2.59 -22.84 0.81
C GLY A 297 -1.98 -21.49 1.22
N ASP A 298 -1.03 -21.46 2.16
CA ASP A 298 -0.26 -20.25 2.45
C ASP A 298 0.76 -19.95 1.33
N GLN A 299 1.10 -18.66 1.22
CA GLN A 299 2.12 -18.16 0.32
C GLN A 299 3.18 -17.39 1.12
N ALA A 300 4.44 -17.52 0.70
CA ALA A 300 5.55 -16.73 1.22
C ALA A 300 6.28 -16.06 0.07
N ARG A 301 6.47 -14.75 0.18
CA ARG A 301 7.36 -13.97 -0.69
C ARG A 301 8.74 -13.95 -0.05
N VAL A 302 9.75 -14.39 -0.78
CA VAL A 302 11.11 -14.56 -0.26
C VAL A 302 12.14 -13.84 -1.13
N ARG A 303 13.22 -13.39 -0.49
CA ARG A 303 14.29 -12.59 -1.10
C ARG A 303 15.54 -13.45 -1.24
N ILE A 304 16.03 -13.69 -2.45
CA ILE A 304 17.22 -14.52 -2.75
C ILE A 304 18.34 -13.62 -3.25
N GLY A 305 19.47 -13.55 -2.53
CA GLY A 305 20.59 -12.69 -2.92
C GLY A 305 21.48 -13.33 -3.98
N ILE A 306 21.71 -12.60 -5.07
CA ILE A 306 22.63 -12.98 -6.15
C ILE A 306 23.75 -11.95 -6.30
N ARG A 307 24.91 -12.42 -6.79
CA ARG A 307 26.01 -11.55 -7.25
C ARG A 307 26.46 -11.95 -8.64
N ASN A 308 26.63 -10.95 -9.50
CA ASN A 308 27.19 -11.13 -10.82
C ASN A 308 28.58 -11.78 -10.74
N ARG A 309 28.86 -12.66 -11.69
CA ARG A 309 30.20 -13.20 -11.93
C ARG A 309 31.03 -12.16 -12.70
N PRO A 310 32.36 -12.16 -12.54
CA PRO A 310 33.24 -11.29 -13.34
C PRO A 310 32.91 -11.39 -14.84
N GLY A 311 32.84 -10.23 -15.52
CA GLY A 311 32.49 -10.14 -16.94
C GLY A 311 30.99 -10.08 -17.25
N THR A 312 30.10 -10.18 -16.26
CA THR A 312 28.66 -9.97 -16.46
C THR A 312 28.30 -8.52 -16.15
N ALA A 313 28.02 -7.75 -17.20
CA ALA A 313 27.61 -6.35 -17.09
C ALA A 313 26.26 -6.23 -16.35
N ALA A 314 26.06 -5.13 -15.63
CA ALA A 314 24.77 -4.82 -15.01
C ALA A 314 23.67 -4.66 -16.08
N GLY A 315 22.46 -5.12 -15.79
CA GLY A 315 21.36 -5.14 -16.75
C GLY A 315 21.40 -6.32 -17.75
N THR A 316 22.34 -7.27 -17.62
CA THR A 316 22.39 -8.42 -18.54
C THR A 316 21.19 -9.34 -18.31
N ALA A 317 20.31 -9.49 -19.31
CA ALA A 317 19.23 -10.46 -19.29
C ALA A 317 19.74 -11.88 -19.61
N ARG A 318 19.38 -12.86 -18.77
CA ARG A 318 19.73 -14.27 -18.93
C ARG A 318 18.61 -15.18 -18.46
N ASP A 319 18.32 -16.20 -19.26
CA ASP A 319 17.44 -17.28 -18.82
C ASP A 319 18.11 -18.09 -17.71
N GLY A 320 17.38 -18.25 -16.61
CA GLY A 320 17.79 -19.01 -15.44
C GLY A 320 16.63 -19.74 -14.80
N SER A 321 16.86 -20.30 -13.61
CA SER A 321 15.85 -20.97 -12.82
C SER A 321 15.92 -20.55 -11.37
N VAL A 322 14.76 -20.29 -10.76
CA VAL A 322 14.63 -20.26 -9.31
C VAL A 322 14.21 -21.64 -8.84
N VAL A 323 15.03 -22.25 -8.00
CA VAL A 323 14.92 -23.64 -7.58
C VAL A 323 14.65 -23.68 -6.10
N ALA A 324 13.54 -24.30 -5.72
CA ALA A 324 13.20 -24.63 -4.34
C ALA A 324 13.63 -26.07 -4.04
N ARG A 325 14.45 -26.25 -3.00
CA ARG A 325 14.94 -27.55 -2.53
C ARG A 325 14.56 -27.78 -1.08
N GLY A 326 14.04 -28.96 -0.79
CA GLY A 326 13.75 -29.40 0.57
C GLY A 326 13.86 -30.92 0.65
N ARG A 327 14.19 -31.45 1.83
CA ARG A 327 14.41 -32.88 2.06
C ARG A 327 15.46 -33.51 1.11
N GLY A 328 16.45 -32.71 0.68
CA GLY A 328 17.49 -33.13 -0.26
C GLY A 328 17.06 -33.25 -1.73
N GLN A 329 15.81 -32.92 -2.06
CA GLN A 329 15.25 -33.03 -3.41
C GLN A 329 14.84 -31.65 -3.95
N GLN A 330 14.69 -31.54 -5.27
CA GLN A 330 14.05 -30.38 -5.89
C GLN A 330 12.54 -30.49 -5.69
N ALA A 331 11.97 -29.53 -4.96
CA ALA A 331 10.55 -29.49 -4.66
C ALA A 331 9.75 -28.76 -5.74
N ALA A 332 10.31 -27.65 -6.24
CA ALA A 332 9.72 -26.84 -7.29
C ALA A 332 10.83 -26.09 -8.04
N THR A 333 10.55 -25.72 -9.28
CA THR A 333 11.43 -24.86 -10.07
C THR A 333 10.60 -24.02 -11.01
N VAL A 334 11.08 -22.82 -11.30
CA VAL A 334 10.49 -21.96 -12.33
C VAL A 334 11.59 -21.38 -13.20
N ARG A 335 11.41 -21.42 -14.52
CA ARG A 335 12.32 -20.77 -15.48
C ARG A 335 11.87 -19.35 -15.74
N ARG A 336 12.82 -18.41 -15.69
CA ARG A 336 12.57 -16.98 -15.89
C ARG A 336 13.78 -16.35 -16.59
N SER A 337 13.51 -15.33 -17.40
CA SER A 337 14.55 -14.39 -17.81
C SER A 337 14.81 -13.45 -16.63
N LEU A 338 16.06 -13.40 -16.18
CA LEU A 338 16.50 -12.63 -15.01
C LEU A 338 17.47 -11.53 -15.46
N THR A 339 17.35 -10.35 -14.86
CA THR A 339 18.22 -9.20 -15.10
C THR A 339 19.33 -9.17 -14.06
N LEU A 340 20.57 -9.40 -14.50
CA LEU A 340 21.73 -9.55 -13.63
C LEU A 340 22.42 -8.21 -13.37
N GLY A 341 22.45 -7.78 -12.11
CA GLY A 341 22.91 -6.46 -11.68
C GLY A 341 21.92 -5.35 -12.03
N VAL A 342 22.06 -4.20 -11.35
CA VAL A 342 21.18 -3.04 -11.53
C VAL A 342 21.78 -2.09 -12.57
N PRO A 343 21.19 -1.93 -13.78
CA PRO A 343 21.68 -1.00 -14.78
C PRO A 343 21.53 0.46 -14.34
N ASP A 344 22.12 1.40 -15.08
CA ASP A 344 21.79 2.82 -14.91
C ASP A 344 20.33 3.07 -15.34
N TYR A 345 19.64 3.90 -14.56
CA TYR A 345 18.30 4.34 -14.89
C TYR A 345 18.36 5.41 -15.98
N THR A 346 17.51 5.26 -16.99
CA THR A 346 17.32 6.23 -18.07
C THR A 346 15.98 6.93 -17.90
N PRO A 347 15.80 8.15 -18.44
CA PRO A 347 14.57 8.93 -18.26
C PRO A 347 13.44 8.40 -19.14
N THR A 348 13.01 7.17 -18.90
CA THR A 348 11.94 6.47 -19.62
C THR A 348 11.15 5.59 -18.67
N ASP A 349 9.84 5.43 -18.89
CA ASP A 349 9.02 4.57 -18.03
C ASP A 349 9.52 3.12 -18.01
N ALA A 350 9.94 2.59 -19.16
CA ALA A 350 10.49 1.22 -19.26
C ALA A 350 11.70 0.99 -18.34
N SER A 351 12.51 2.03 -18.10
CA SER A 351 13.64 1.95 -17.19
C SER A 351 13.24 2.20 -15.74
N LEU A 352 12.43 3.23 -15.48
CA LEU A 352 12.07 3.66 -14.12
C LEU A 352 11.14 2.67 -13.42
N SER A 353 10.21 2.04 -14.15
CA SER A 353 9.32 0.99 -13.64
C SER A 353 10.02 -0.29 -13.17
N THR A 354 11.35 -0.40 -13.38
CA THR A 354 12.15 -1.49 -12.79
C THR A 354 12.61 -1.19 -11.35
N HIS A 355 12.49 0.06 -10.91
CA HIS A 355 12.70 0.45 -9.52
C HIS A 355 11.48 0.04 -8.68
N GLN A 356 11.69 -0.35 -7.43
CA GLN A 356 10.62 -0.71 -6.51
C GLN A 356 10.92 -0.21 -5.09
N ALA A 357 9.88 -0.13 -4.25
CA ALA A 357 10.03 0.22 -2.84
C ALA A 357 11.06 -0.71 -2.15
N PRO A 358 12.10 -0.16 -1.50
CA PRO A 358 13.16 -0.95 -0.93
C PRO A 358 12.72 -1.66 0.34
N TYR A 359 13.47 -2.69 0.72
CA TYR A 359 13.08 -3.57 1.82
C TYR A 359 13.01 -2.86 3.17
N TRP A 360 13.91 -1.93 3.45
CA TRP A 360 13.82 -1.11 4.68
C TRP A 360 12.48 -0.38 4.75
N TYR A 361 11.99 0.16 3.63
CA TYR A 361 10.73 0.89 3.58
C TYR A 361 9.54 -0.06 3.74
N GLN A 362 9.60 -1.23 3.09
CA GLN A 362 8.59 -2.26 3.26
C GLN A 362 8.48 -2.72 4.73
N ASP A 363 9.61 -2.81 5.43
CA ASP A 363 9.72 -3.35 6.79
C ASP A 363 9.46 -2.26 7.88
N ALA A 364 9.58 -0.98 7.51
CA ALA A 364 9.46 0.19 8.39
C ALA A 364 8.05 0.44 8.97
N LYS A 365 6.99 0.24 8.18
CA LYS A 365 5.55 0.33 8.54
C LYS A 365 5.00 1.67 9.03
N PHE A 366 5.74 2.46 9.81
CA PHE A 366 5.24 3.66 10.46
C PHE A 366 6.22 4.83 10.32
N GLY A 367 5.72 5.95 9.80
CA GLY A 367 6.47 7.19 9.63
C GLY A 367 5.73 8.42 10.13
N ILE A 368 6.46 9.53 10.28
CA ILE A 368 5.92 10.84 10.65
C ILE A 368 5.96 11.78 9.46
N PHE A 369 4.80 12.30 9.06
CA PHE A 369 4.70 13.39 8.10
C PHE A 369 4.73 14.73 8.85
N ILE A 370 5.28 15.77 8.23
CA ILE A 370 5.40 17.09 8.84
C ILE A 370 5.02 18.17 7.82
N HIS A 371 3.82 18.72 7.96
CA HIS A 371 3.40 19.91 7.22
C HIS A 371 3.69 21.17 8.03
N TRP A 372 4.79 21.82 7.67
CA TRP A 372 5.25 23.04 8.32
C TRP A 372 5.69 24.08 7.29
N GLY A 373 5.19 25.31 7.42
CA GLY A 373 5.46 26.37 6.45
C GLY A 373 4.88 27.70 6.90
N VAL A 374 4.74 28.64 5.97
CA VAL A 374 4.23 29.98 6.27
C VAL A 374 2.76 29.91 6.71
N TYR A 375 2.00 28.96 6.18
CA TYR A 375 0.62 28.67 6.59
C TYR A 375 0.47 28.29 8.08
N SER A 376 1.54 27.87 8.75
CA SER A 376 1.54 27.60 10.19
C SER A 376 1.47 28.89 11.04
N VAL A 377 1.60 30.07 10.42
CA VAL A 377 1.44 31.38 11.07
C VAL A 377 -0.05 31.72 11.28
N PRO A 378 -0.90 31.77 10.23
CA PRO A 378 -2.33 32.00 10.44
C PRO A 378 -3.00 30.84 11.17
N ALA A 379 -2.51 29.61 10.99
CA ALA A 379 -2.91 28.42 11.74
C ALA A 379 -4.43 28.23 11.88
N TRP A 380 -5.16 28.34 10.77
CA TRP A 380 -6.61 28.40 10.83
C TRP A 380 -7.27 27.70 9.64
N ALA A 381 -8.27 26.89 9.95
CA ALA A 381 -9.28 26.38 9.02
C ALA A 381 -10.54 25.99 9.81
N PRO A 382 -11.71 25.91 9.17
CA PRO A 382 -12.87 25.25 9.76
C PRO A 382 -12.53 23.80 10.15
N VAL A 383 -12.72 23.47 11.43
CA VAL A 383 -12.31 22.18 12.00
C VAL A 383 -13.05 21.02 11.33
N GLY A 384 -12.29 20.03 10.87
CA GLY A 384 -12.83 18.77 10.34
C GLY A 384 -13.36 18.83 8.91
N THR A 385 -13.21 19.96 8.20
CA THR A 385 -13.74 20.09 6.82
C THR A 385 -12.74 20.65 5.83
N GLN A 386 -11.61 21.21 6.29
CA GLN A 386 -10.69 21.95 5.44
C GLN A 386 -9.25 21.88 5.96
N TYR A 387 -8.31 21.86 5.03
CA TYR A 387 -6.86 21.86 5.29
C TYR A 387 -6.35 23.25 5.63
N ALA A 388 -5.62 23.42 6.73
CA ALA A 388 -5.07 24.71 7.16
C ALA A 388 -3.85 25.14 6.32
N GLU A 389 -3.10 24.18 5.76
CA GLU A 389 -1.97 24.43 4.87
C GLU A 389 -2.36 24.96 3.49
N TRP A 390 -3.66 24.94 3.17
CA TRP A 390 -4.26 25.51 1.97
C TRP A 390 -4.76 26.95 2.16
N TYR A 391 -4.43 27.58 3.30
CA TYR A 391 -4.94 28.90 3.69
C TYR A 391 -4.90 29.95 2.58
N TRP A 392 -3.76 30.08 1.87
CA TRP A 392 -3.60 31.08 0.81
C TRP A 392 -4.59 30.87 -0.35
N ASN A 393 -4.87 29.63 -0.73
CA ASN A 393 -5.84 29.33 -1.78
C ASN A 393 -7.28 29.56 -1.30
N GLN A 394 -7.58 29.14 -0.08
CA GLN A 394 -8.93 29.26 0.47
C GLN A 394 -9.32 30.71 0.76
N MET A 395 -8.37 31.57 1.12
CA MET A 395 -8.63 33.02 1.28
C MET A 395 -8.86 33.74 -0.06
N GLN A 396 -8.76 33.08 -1.22
CA GLN A 396 -9.09 33.68 -2.52
C GLN A 396 -10.58 33.60 -2.87
N ASP A 397 -11.36 32.77 -2.17
CA ASP A 397 -12.76 32.54 -2.46
C ASP A 397 -13.66 33.32 -1.47
N PRO A 398 -14.43 34.33 -1.93
CA PRO A 398 -15.35 35.08 -1.08
C PRO A 398 -16.42 34.23 -0.37
N ALA A 399 -16.73 33.03 -0.90
CA ALA A 399 -17.65 32.09 -0.27
C ALA A 399 -16.98 31.20 0.79
N ASN A 400 -15.65 31.17 0.84
CA ASN A 400 -14.91 30.34 1.79
C ASN A 400 -14.77 31.06 3.16
N PRO A 401 -14.98 30.36 4.30
CA PRO A 401 -14.81 30.95 5.63
C PRO A 401 -13.45 31.60 5.90
N THR A 402 -12.39 31.12 5.24
CA THR A 402 -11.02 31.64 5.36
C THR A 402 -10.91 33.08 4.86
N TYR A 403 -11.65 33.43 3.80
CA TYR A 403 -11.70 34.79 3.27
C TYR A 403 -12.24 35.79 4.30
N ALA A 404 -13.34 35.44 4.97
CA ALA A 404 -13.94 36.26 6.02
C ALA A 404 -13.04 36.33 7.26
N HIS A 405 -12.53 35.17 7.71
CA HIS A 405 -11.61 35.11 8.84
C HIS A 405 -10.35 35.96 8.61
N HIS A 406 -9.77 35.91 7.41
CA HIS A 406 -8.59 36.69 7.06
C HIS A 406 -8.87 38.19 7.13
N ARG A 407 -9.99 38.64 6.54
CA ARG A 407 -10.43 40.04 6.58
C ARG A 407 -10.60 40.52 8.02
N ASP A 408 -11.31 39.74 8.83
CA ASP A 408 -11.70 40.16 10.17
C ASP A 408 -10.52 40.13 11.15
N THR A 409 -9.51 39.30 10.89
CA THR A 409 -8.33 39.13 11.77
C THR A 409 -7.14 40.00 11.36
N TYR A 410 -6.87 40.12 10.05
CA TYR A 410 -5.66 40.77 9.51
C TYR A 410 -5.96 42.04 8.71
N GLY A 411 -7.19 42.19 8.19
CA GLY A 411 -7.61 43.31 7.37
C GLY A 411 -7.45 43.07 5.87
N GLU A 412 -8.21 43.80 5.05
CA GLU A 412 -8.25 43.62 3.58
C GLU A 412 -6.93 43.95 2.87
N SER A 413 -6.07 44.78 3.48
CA SER A 413 -4.78 45.14 2.90
C SER A 413 -3.65 44.15 3.24
N PHE A 414 -3.91 43.13 4.07
CA PHE A 414 -2.92 42.14 4.44
C PHE A 414 -2.80 41.09 3.34
N ALA A 415 -1.62 40.97 2.72
CA ALA A 415 -1.35 39.94 1.73
C ALA A 415 -0.84 38.67 2.42
N TYR A 416 -0.96 37.51 1.77
CA TYR A 416 -0.46 36.26 2.33
C TYR A 416 1.03 36.31 2.70
N ASP A 417 1.84 36.92 1.83
CA ASP A 417 3.28 37.03 2.03
C ASP A 417 3.67 37.91 3.24
N ASP A 418 2.76 38.71 3.79
CA ASP A 418 2.99 39.44 5.04
C ASP A 418 3.10 38.50 6.26
N PHE A 419 2.77 37.20 6.10
CA PHE A 419 3.06 36.16 7.09
C PHE A 419 4.51 35.68 7.07
N ILE A 420 5.27 35.84 5.97
CA ILE A 420 6.65 35.33 5.85
C ILE A 420 7.56 35.85 6.98
N PRO A 421 7.57 37.16 7.33
CA PRO A 421 8.40 37.67 8.43
C PRO A 421 7.96 37.18 9.83
N ARG A 422 6.76 36.59 9.93
CA ARG A 422 6.19 36.05 11.18
C ARG A 422 6.45 34.56 11.35
N PHE A 423 6.81 33.87 10.26
CA PHE A 423 7.34 32.52 10.34
C PHE A 423 8.79 32.57 10.82
N ARG A 424 9.01 32.39 12.13
CA ARG A 424 10.31 32.65 12.78
C ARG A 424 11.06 31.41 13.24
N ALA A 425 10.37 30.29 13.50
CA ALA A 425 10.99 29.07 14.02
C ALA A 425 11.87 29.29 15.27
N GLU A 426 11.51 30.25 16.13
CA GLU A 426 12.33 30.70 17.27
C GLU A 426 12.52 29.63 18.36
N HIS A 427 11.65 28.64 18.40
CA HIS A 427 11.68 27.48 19.29
C HIS A 427 11.85 26.16 18.53
N PHE A 428 12.22 26.20 17.24
CA PHE A 428 12.53 24.98 16.49
C PHE A 428 13.83 24.35 16.99
N ASP A 429 13.67 23.18 17.62
CA ASP A 429 14.75 22.30 18.03
C ASP A 429 14.67 20.96 17.26
N PRO A 430 15.53 20.77 16.23
CA PRO A 430 15.51 19.56 15.42
C PRO A 430 15.87 18.30 16.22
N ARG A 431 16.60 18.43 17.34
CA ARG A 431 16.89 17.28 18.21
C ARG A 431 15.63 16.80 18.91
N SER A 432 14.89 17.71 19.54
CA SER A 432 13.63 17.38 20.23
C SER A 432 12.61 16.74 19.28
N TRP A 433 12.57 17.16 18.01
CA TRP A 433 11.72 16.56 16.99
C TRP A 433 12.11 15.10 16.71
N VAL A 434 13.37 14.83 16.35
CA VAL A 434 13.77 13.45 16.00
C VAL A 434 13.76 12.50 17.20
N GLU A 435 14.01 13.00 18.41
CA GLU A 435 13.85 12.21 19.64
C GLU A 435 12.36 11.88 19.88
N LEU A 436 11.43 12.81 19.60
CA LEU A 436 9.99 12.53 19.67
C LEU A 436 9.55 11.51 18.61
N PHE A 437 10.05 11.59 17.38
CA PHE A 437 9.70 10.63 16.32
C PHE A 437 10.17 9.23 16.67
N ARG A 438 11.39 9.10 17.20
CA ARG A 438 11.90 7.85 17.75
C ARG A 438 11.05 7.36 18.92
N ASP A 439 10.71 8.23 19.86
CA ASP A 439 9.85 7.88 21.00
C ASP A 439 8.45 7.43 20.56
N ALA A 440 7.97 7.90 19.40
CA ALA A 440 6.73 7.46 18.78
C ALA A 440 6.83 6.07 18.14
N GLY A 441 8.04 5.54 17.95
CA GLY A 441 8.30 4.30 17.21
C GLY A 441 8.35 4.48 15.69
N ALA A 442 8.40 5.71 15.18
CA ALA A 442 8.55 5.91 13.73
C ALA A 442 9.89 5.33 13.25
N GLN A 443 9.92 4.88 11.99
CA GLN A 443 11.12 4.39 11.31
C GLN A 443 11.60 5.37 10.23
N TYR A 444 10.78 6.35 9.88
CA TYR A 444 11.13 7.42 8.93
C TYR A 444 10.33 8.69 9.22
N HIS A 445 10.79 9.82 8.68
CA HIS A 445 10.05 11.07 8.69
C HIS A 445 10.08 11.73 7.31
N VAL A 446 9.03 12.48 6.97
CA VAL A 446 8.89 13.20 5.71
C VAL A 446 8.53 14.65 6.02
N LEU A 447 9.40 15.60 5.68
CA LEU A 447 9.16 17.03 5.87
C LEU A 447 8.72 17.68 4.55
N THR A 448 7.72 18.56 4.58
CA THR A 448 7.41 19.45 3.45
C THR A 448 8.60 20.34 3.12
N SER A 449 9.39 19.98 2.10
CA SER A 449 10.50 20.83 1.64
C SER A 449 9.97 22.13 1.04
N LYS A 450 8.89 22.03 0.25
CA LYS A 450 8.10 23.10 -0.34
C LYS A 450 6.67 22.60 -0.50
N HIS A 451 5.70 23.35 0.01
CA HIS A 451 4.26 23.10 -0.21
C HIS A 451 3.71 24.00 -1.33
N HIS A 452 2.41 23.91 -1.64
CA HIS A 452 1.79 24.61 -2.79
C HIS A 452 1.93 26.15 -2.76
N GLU A 453 2.20 26.74 -1.59
CA GLU A 453 2.50 28.18 -1.42
C GLU A 453 3.87 28.60 -1.98
N GLY A 454 4.72 27.64 -2.32
CA GLY A 454 6.03 27.85 -2.95
C GLY A 454 7.15 28.34 -2.02
N PHE A 455 6.95 28.35 -0.71
CA PHE A 455 7.99 28.72 0.23
C PHE A 455 8.92 27.53 0.53
N ALA A 456 10.20 27.65 0.16
CA ALA A 456 11.18 26.59 0.33
C ALA A 456 11.83 26.57 1.73
N LEU A 457 11.91 25.39 2.37
CA LEU A 457 12.53 25.17 3.68
C LEU A 457 14.04 24.89 3.62
N TRP A 458 14.69 25.19 2.49
CA TRP A 458 16.13 25.08 2.28
C TRP A 458 16.67 26.29 1.50
N ASP A 459 18.00 26.45 1.43
CA ASP A 459 18.65 27.53 0.68
C ASP A 459 18.68 27.28 -0.84
N THR A 460 17.50 27.25 -1.48
CA THR A 460 17.43 27.10 -2.94
C THR A 460 18.13 28.26 -3.65
N LYS A 461 18.88 27.96 -4.71
CA LYS A 461 19.58 28.98 -5.53
C LYS A 461 18.70 29.56 -6.61
N LEU A 462 17.49 29.03 -6.77
CA LEU A 462 16.58 29.37 -7.85
C LEU A 462 15.60 30.49 -7.49
N SER A 463 15.46 30.84 -6.20
CA SER A 463 14.64 31.95 -5.73
C SER A 463 15.14 32.48 -4.38
N ASP A 464 14.75 33.70 -4.03
CA ASP A 464 14.96 34.26 -2.70
C ASP A 464 13.84 33.89 -1.72
N ARG A 465 12.74 33.28 -2.18
CA ARG A 465 11.58 32.84 -1.39
C ARG A 465 11.88 31.57 -0.60
N ASN A 466 12.72 31.68 0.41
CA ASN A 466 13.12 30.53 1.21
C ASN A 466 13.44 30.88 2.67
N SER A 467 13.45 29.85 3.52
CA SER A 467 13.68 29.95 4.97
C SER A 467 15.07 30.45 5.39
N VAL A 468 16.07 30.43 4.51
CA VAL A 468 17.42 30.96 4.79
C VAL A 468 17.49 32.46 4.52
N LYS A 469 16.87 32.92 3.42
CA LYS A 469 16.85 34.32 3.02
C LYS A 469 15.69 35.10 3.64
N MET A 470 14.66 34.43 4.14
CA MET A 470 13.45 35.04 4.71
C MET A 470 13.05 34.36 6.02
N GLY A 471 12.09 34.96 6.75
CA GLY A 471 11.51 34.39 7.96
C GLY A 471 12.56 33.86 8.96
N PRO A 472 12.71 32.53 9.14
CA PRO A 472 13.58 31.91 10.15
C PRO A 472 15.08 32.22 10.03
N LYS A 473 15.58 32.51 8.82
CA LYS A 473 17.02 32.57 8.51
C LYS A 473 17.78 31.28 8.82
N ARG A 474 17.15 30.13 8.55
CA ARG A 474 17.64 28.78 8.89
C ARG A 474 17.45 27.82 7.72
N ASP A 475 18.41 26.92 7.52
CA ASP A 475 18.27 25.79 6.59
C ASP A 475 17.60 24.64 7.35
N VAL A 476 16.27 24.67 7.39
CA VAL A 476 15.46 23.77 8.22
C VAL A 476 15.72 22.30 7.86
N ILE A 477 15.81 21.99 6.57
CA ILE A 477 16.03 20.61 6.10
C ILE A 477 17.39 20.11 6.58
N ARG A 478 18.48 20.90 6.40
CA ARG A 478 19.82 20.50 6.84
C ARG A 478 19.87 20.26 8.33
N GLU A 479 19.31 21.19 9.11
CA GLU A 479 19.30 21.09 10.57
C GLU A 479 18.53 19.85 11.07
N LEU A 480 17.37 19.54 10.47
CA LEU A 480 16.60 18.34 10.82
C LEU A 480 17.32 17.05 10.42
N PHE A 481 17.89 16.99 9.21
CA PHE A 481 18.57 15.81 8.71
C PHE A 481 19.87 15.54 9.48
N ASP A 482 20.64 16.58 9.83
CA ASP A 482 21.81 16.46 10.69
C ASP A 482 21.46 15.98 12.10
N ALA A 483 20.36 16.48 12.67
CA ALA A 483 19.87 16.00 13.96
C ALA A 483 19.42 14.52 13.88
N SER A 484 18.70 14.13 12.82
CA SER A 484 18.31 12.73 12.58
C SER A 484 19.56 11.84 12.51
N ARG A 485 20.53 12.17 11.66
CA ARG A 485 21.79 11.41 11.54
C ARG A 485 22.54 11.29 12.87
N ARG A 486 22.47 12.32 13.73
CA ARG A 486 23.24 12.37 14.98
C ARG A 486 22.54 11.71 16.18
N TYR A 487 21.24 11.91 16.33
CA TYR A 487 20.49 11.58 17.54
C TYR A 487 19.47 10.45 17.36
N ALA A 488 19.09 10.15 16.12
CA ALA A 488 18.19 9.05 15.75
C ALA A 488 18.59 8.48 14.37
N PRO A 489 19.83 7.96 14.21
CA PRO A 489 20.36 7.50 12.93
C PRO A 489 19.53 6.39 12.28
N GLU A 490 18.76 5.64 13.07
CA GLU A 490 17.81 4.61 12.66
C GLU A 490 16.60 5.15 11.89
N LEU A 491 16.26 6.43 12.03
CA LEU A 491 15.18 7.04 11.25
C LEU A 491 15.64 7.30 9.83
N HIS A 492 14.95 6.77 8.83
CA HIS A 492 15.13 7.18 7.45
C HIS A 492 14.58 8.60 7.23
N ARG A 493 15.17 9.32 6.29
CA ARG A 493 14.90 10.75 6.06
C ARG A 493 14.24 10.99 4.72
N GLY A 494 13.05 11.54 4.73
CA GLY A 494 12.25 11.83 3.54
C GLY A 494 11.94 13.31 3.37
N LEU A 495 11.66 13.71 2.13
CA LEU A 495 11.18 15.04 1.79
C LEU A 495 9.92 14.95 0.94
N TYR A 496 8.93 15.76 1.29
CA TYR A 496 7.80 16.04 0.43
C TYR A 496 8.11 17.18 -0.51
N PHE A 497 7.62 17.11 -1.74
CA PHE A 497 7.74 18.18 -2.73
C PHE A 497 6.42 18.40 -3.48
N SER A 498 5.88 19.61 -3.36
CA SER A 498 4.73 20.04 -4.16
C SER A 498 5.15 20.29 -5.61
N MET A 499 4.62 19.49 -6.54
CA MET A 499 4.82 19.70 -7.98
C MET A 499 4.24 21.05 -8.44
N PRO A 500 3.00 21.45 -8.07
CA PRO A 500 2.49 22.78 -8.38
C PRO A 500 2.98 23.86 -7.42
N GLU A 501 2.90 25.10 -7.87
CA GLU A 501 3.10 26.30 -7.06
C GLU A 501 2.05 27.32 -7.45
N TRP A 502 0.91 27.29 -6.74
CA TRP A 502 -0.35 27.87 -7.20
C TRP A 502 -0.29 29.37 -7.52
N PHE A 503 0.63 30.09 -6.88
CA PHE A 503 0.74 31.53 -7.00
C PHE A 503 2.06 32.00 -7.63
N ASN A 504 2.84 31.10 -8.23
CA ASN A 504 4.05 31.49 -8.95
C ASN A 504 3.70 32.33 -10.20
N PRO A 505 4.22 33.58 -10.34
CA PRO A 505 3.88 34.43 -11.49
C PRO A 505 4.30 33.90 -12.86
N ASP A 506 5.36 33.09 -12.94
CA ASP A 506 5.86 32.57 -14.22
C ASP A 506 5.04 31.37 -14.71
N HIS A 507 4.47 30.58 -13.80
CA HIS A 507 3.62 29.43 -14.14
C HIS A 507 2.73 29.02 -12.95
N PRO A 508 1.56 29.66 -12.76
CA PRO A 508 0.69 29.41 -11.62
C PRO A 508 -0.16 28.16 -11.86
N TRP A 509 0.48 27.02 -12.08
CA TRP A 509 -0.21 25.77 -12.33
C TRP A 509 -1.13 25.42 -11.14
N MET A 510 -2.41 25.20 -11.43
CA MET A 510 -3.52 25.09 -10.46
C MET A 510 -3.76 26.34 -9.59
N GLY A 511 -3.44 27.54 -10.09
CA GLY A 511 -3.81 28.80 -9.45
C GLY A 511 -3.71 30.01 -10.38
N HIS A 512 -3.23 31.14 -9.86
CA HIS A 512 -3.01 32.37 -10.62
C HIS A 512 -1.91 33.22 -9.98
N ALA A 513 -1.30 34.14 -10.74
CA ALA A 513 -0.37 35.12 -10.16
C ALA A 513 -1.02 35.86 -8.97
N PRO A 514 -0.25 36.26 -7.94
CA PRO A 514 -0.83 36.76 -6.70
C PRO A 514 -1.62 38.04 -6.89
N ARG A 515 -2.78 38.10 -6.25
CA ARG A 515 -3.61 39.31 -6.16
C ARG A 515 -4.20 39.42 -4.76
N ASN A 516 -4.55 40.64 -4.39
CA ASN A 516 -5.35 40.89 -3.21
C ASN A 516 -6.76 40.29 -3.45
N PRO A 517 -7.28 39.43 -2.55
CA PRO A 517 -8.54 38.74 -2.81
C PRO A 517 -9.77 39.67 -2.71
N TYR A 518 -9.64 40.84 -2.07
CA TYR A 518 -10.72 41.82 -1.86
C TYR A 518 -10.78 42.86 -2.99
N THR A 519 -9.63 43.38 -3.42
CA THR A 519 -9.53 44.42 -4.46
C THR A 519 -9.25 43.87 -5.85
N LEU A 520 -8.78 42.61 -5.93
CA LEU A 520 -8.28 41.95 -7.14
C LEU A 520 -7.04 42.60 -7.77
N GLU A 521 -6.44 43.60 -7.10
CA GLU A 521 -5.19 44.20 -7.57
C GLU A 521 -4.00 43.25 -7.39
N PRO A 522 -3.01 43.27 -8.30
CA PRO A 522 -1.80 42.47 -8.17
C PRO A 522 -1.06 42.74 -6.85
N VAL A 523 -0.54 41.68 -6.22
CA VAL A 523 0.37 41.79 -5.07
C VAL A 523 1.70 41.09 -5.37
N PRO A 524 2.82 41.50 -4.74
CA PRO A 524 4.11 40.87 -5.01
C PRO A 524 4.14 39.39 -4.63
N TYR A 525 4.79 38.56 -5.46
CA TYR A 525 5.30 37.25 -5.05
C TYR A 525 6.69 37.46 -4.43
N THR A 526 6.77 37.51 -3.10
CA THR A 526 7.97 37.94 -2.39
C THR A 526 9.10 36.92 -2.58
N GLY A 527 10.26 37.38 -3.03
CA GLY A 527 11.45 36.55 -3.30
C GLY A 527 11.46 35.87 -4.67
N HIS A 528 10.48 36.16 -5.52
CA HIS A 528 10.41 35.68 -6.89
C HIS A 528 11.64 36.09 -7.72
N THR A 529 12.07 35.21 -8.62
CA THR A 529 13.02 35.53 -9.69
C THR A 529 12.34 35.20 -11.01
N ALA A 530 11.98 36.24 -11.76
CA ALA A 530 11.14 36.12 -12.94
C ALA A 530 11.83 35.53 -14.17
N GLY A 531 11.00 35.07 -15.12
CA GLY A 531 11.43 34.73 -16.48
C GLY A 531 12.02 33.33 -16.63
N LYS A 532 11.67 32.41 -15.74
CA LYS A 532 12.07 31.00 -15.81
C LYS A 532 10.95 30.13 -16.35
N ASP A 533 11.31 29.12 -17.13
CA ASP A 533 10.42 27.98 -17.34
C ASP A 533 10.25 27.22 -16.02
N TYR A 534 9.01 27.13 -15.53
CA TYR A 534 8.76 26.58 -14.20
C TYR A 534 9.16 25.11 -14.08
N VAL A 535 9.05 24.31 -15.14
CA VAL A 535 9.35 22.87 -15.06
C VAL A 535 10.86 22.65 -15.17
N THR A 536 11.46 23.14 -16.26
CA THR A 536 12.83 22.79 -16.67
C THR A 536 13.90 23.68 -16.03
N GLU A 537 13.56 24.90 -15.60
CA GLU A 537 14.51 25.85 -15.00
C GLU A 537 14.24 26.13 -13.50
N PHE A 538 13.17 25.57 -12.94
CA PHE A 538 12.79 25.77 -11.53
C PHE A 538 12.43 24.48 -10.78
N GLN A 539 11.28 23.85 -11.06
CA GLN A 539 10.75 22.69 -10.35
C GLN A 539 11.72 21.49 -10.37
N GLY A 540 12.10 21.00 -11.56
CA GLY A 540 13.04 19.88 -11.68
C GLY A 540 14.42 20.18 -11.06
N PRO A 541 15.04 21.33 -11.37
CA PRO A 541 16.27 21.78 -10.71
C PRO A 541 16.18 21.89 -9.18
N GLN A 542 15.05 22.34 -8.60
CA GLN A 542 14.85 22.35 -7.15
C GLN A 542 14.87 20.95 -6.55
N MET A 543 14.21 19.98 -7.19
CA MET A 543 14.26 18.58 -6.75
C MET A 543 15.69 18.02 -6.79
N LEU A 544 16.48 18.38 -7.80
CA LEU A 544 17.89 17.98 -7.89
C LEU A 544 18.76 18.65 -6.81
N GLU A 545 18.53 19.92 -6.46
CA GLU A 545 19.19 20.55 -5.31
C GLU A 545 18.93 19.77 -4.01
N LEU A 546 17.71 19.24 -3.84
CA LEU A 546 17.35 18.42 -2.68
C LEU A 546 18.06 17.06 -2.71
N ILE A 547 18.03 16.38 -3.85
CA ILE A 547 18.65 15.06 -4.04
C ILE A 547 20.16 15.13 -3.80
N GLU A 548 20.86 16.04 -4.47
CA GLU A 548 22.31 16.16 -4.43
C GLU A 548 22.82 16.80 -3.13
N GLY A 549 22.05 17.71 -2.55
CA GLY A 549 22.46 18.52 -1.40
C GLY A 549 22.12 17.94 -0.03
N TYR A 550 21.13 17.04 0.06
CA TYR A 550 20.56 16.58 1.33
C TYR A 550 20.44 15.05 1.45
N ASP A 551 20.56 14.30 0.35
CA ASP A 551 20.46 12.84 0.32
C ASP A 551 19.17 12.27 0.96
N PRO A 552 17.97 12.68 0.51
CA PRO A 552 16.73 12.07 0.98
C PRO A 552 16.65 10.60 0.56
N GLU A 553 16.08 9.78 1.44
CA GLU A 553 15.78 8.36 1.23
C GLU A 553 14.34 8.17 0.70
N ILE A 554 13.49 9.19 0.83
CA ILE A 554 12.12 9.24 0.29
C ILE A 554 11.92 10.59 -0.40
N ILE A 555 11.44 10.58 -1.65
CA ILE A 555 10.84 11.74 -2.31
C ILE A 555 9.34 11.51 -2.39
N TRP A 556 8.57 12.32 -1.67
CA TRP A 556 7.12 12.25 -1.61
C TRP A 556 6.53 13.41 -2.41
N CYS A 557 6.28 13.18 -3.70
CA CYS A 557 5.71 14.20 -4.58
C CYS A 557 4.22 14.40 -4.29
N ASP A 558 3.63 15.49 -4.77
CA ASP A 558 2.20 15.71 -4.61
C ASP A 558 1.54 16.40 -5.80
N ILE A 559 0.25 16.13 -5.97
CA ILE A 559 -0.65 16.58 -7.05
C ILE A 559 -0.31 16.05 -8.46
N GLY A 560 0.95 16.00 -8.88
CA GLY A 560 1.37 15.46 -10.18
C GLY A 560 1.58 16.52 -11.27
N GLY A 561 0.87 16.41 -12.42
CA GLY A 561 0.83 17.36 -13.55
C GLY A 561 2.16 17.69 -14.26
N ASP A 562 2.33 18.94 -14.73
CA ASP A 562 3.48 19.33 -15.57
C ASP A 562 4.80 19.11 -14.81
N ASN A 563 5.70 18.33 -15.42
CA ASN A 563 6.87 17.80 -14.72
C ASN A 563 8.07 17.49 -15.64
N ASP A 564 9.22 17.32 -15.01
CA ASP A 564 10.47 16.77 -15.58
C ASP A 564 10.90 15.50 -14.81
N SER A 565 9.91 14.74 -14.33
CA SER A 565 10.12 13.65 -13.37
C SER A 565 10.89 12.48 -13.96
N HIS A 566 10.76 12.20 -15.27
CA HIS A 566 11.58 11.15 -15.89
C HIS A 566 13.08 11.40 -15.71
N ARG A 567 13.53 12.65 -15.90
CA ARG A 567 14.93 13.03 -15.71
C ARG A 567 15.30 13.04 -14.23
N VAL A 568 14.49 13.69 -13.39
CA VAL A 568 14.76 13.82 -11.95
C VAL A 568 14.84 12.46 -11.26
N LEU A 569 13.92 11.54 -11.54
CA LEU A 569 13.91 10.22 -10.90
C LEU A 569 15.02 9.31 -11.42
N ALA A 570 15.39 9.40 -12.70
CA ALA A 570 16.56 8.70 -13.21
C ALA A 570 17.83 9.14 -12.46
N GLU A 571 18.01 10.46 -12.26
CA GLU A 571 19.13 10.99 -11.48
C GLU A 571 19.03 10.63 -10.00
N TYR A 572 17.84 10.63 -9.40
CA TYR A 572 17.65 10.23 -8.01
C TYR A 572 18.12 8.80 -7.74
N PHE A 573 17.66 7.86 -8.56
CA PHE A 573 18.02 6.45 -8.43
C PHE A 573 19.51 6.21 -8.76
N ASN A 574 20.04 6.89 -9.78
CA ASN A 574 21.46 6.80 -10.13
C ASN A 574 22.37 7.42 -9.06
N HIS A 575 21.99 8.59 -8.52
CA HIS A 575 22.68 9.26 -7.42
C HIS A 575 22.75 8.34 -6.21
N ALA A 576 21.65 7.70 -5.83
CA ALA A 576 21.60 6.77 -4.71
C ALA A 576 22.50 5.54 -4.91
N LYS A 577 22.40 4.88 -6.07
CA LYS A 577 23.08 3.60 -6.33
C LYS A 577 24.57 3.74 -6.66
N ASN A 578 24.99 4.86 -7.26
CA ASN A 578 26.36 5.05 -7.75
C ASN A 578 27.29 5.68 -6.69
N ARG A 579 26.82 5.87 -5.45
CA ARG A 579 27.64 6.29 -4.31
C ARG A 579 28.72 5.27 -3.99
N ALA A 580 29.78 5.75 -3.33
CA ALA A 580 30.78 4.87 -2.70
C ALA A 580 30.14 3.90 -1.67
N ARG A 581 29.07 4.34 -1.01
CA ARG A 581 28.19 3.52 -0.18
C ARG A 581 26.76 3.70 -0.69
N PRO A 582 26.29 2.79 -1.57
CA PRO A 582 24.94 2.85 -2.11
C PRO A 582 23.92 2.89 -0.99
N ILE A 583 22.84 3.64 -1.23
CA ILE A 583 21.66 3.67 -0.38
C ILE A 583 20.47 3.29 -1.24
N ASP A 584 19.48 2.66 -0.60
CA ASP A 584 18.19 2.40 -1.22
C ASP A 584 17.26 3.58 -0.98
N VAL A 585 16.62 4.07 -2.04
CA VAL A 585 15.74 5.23 -2.01
C VAL A 585 14.33 4.86 -2.48
N THR A 586 13.34 5.73 -2.29
CA THR A 586 12.00 5.49 -2.83
C THR A 586 11.20 6.74 -3.19
N VAL A 587 10.19 6.59 -4.06
CA VAL A 587 9.29 7.65 -4.54
C VAL A 587 7.82 7.21 -4.64
N ASN A 588 6.88 8.10 -4.29
CA ASN A 588 5.45 7.83 -4.38
C ASN A 588 4.86 8.00 -5.79
N ASP A 589 3.56 7.74 -5.94
CA ASP A 589 2.77 7.76 -7.18
C ASP A 589 2.31 9.14 -7.67
N ARG A 590 2.88 10.23 -7.12
CA ARG A 590 2.37 11.60 -7.36
C ARG A 590 3.36 12.52 -8.08
N SER A 591 4.32 11.93 -8.79
CA SER A 591 5.35 12.67 -9.54
C SER A 591 4.89 13.14 -10.94
N GLY A 592 3.63 12.93 -11.31
CA GLY A 592 3.10 13.32 -12.63
C GLY A 592 3.45 12.36 -13.77
N ILE A 593 4.01 11.19 -13.46
CA ILE A 593 4.31 10.10 -14.41
C ILE A 593 3.77 8.77 -13.87
N GLY A 594 3.64 7.76 -14.73
CA GLY A 594 3.11 6.45 -14.33
C GLY A 594 4.06 5.63 -13.44
N SER A 595 5.38 5.83 -13.57
CA SER A 595 6.39 5.09 -12.81
C SER A 595 6.48 5.56 -11.34
N HIS A 596 6.39 4.63 -10.38
CA HIS A 596 6.47 4.88 -8.94
C HIS A 596 6.78 3.60 -8.14
N ASP A 597 7.17 3.74 -6.88
CA ASP A 597 7.49 2.59 -6.01
C ASP A 597 6.34 2.14 -5.11
N PHE A 598 5.45 3.06 -4.75
CA PHE A 598 4.29 2.80 -3.90
C PHE A 598 3.17 3.81 -4.14
N THR A 599 1.93 3.38 -3.93
CA THR A 599 0.74 4.23 -4.06
C THR A 599 0.32 4.88 -2.74
N THR A 600 -0.43 6.00 -2.81
CA THR A 600 -0.73 6.83 -1.61
C THR A 600 -2.22 7.14 -1.41
N PRO A 601 -3.04 6.18 -0.94
CA PRO A 601 -4.43 6.44 -0.56
C PRO A 601 -4.51 7.34 0.70
N GLU A 602 -4.88 8.61 0.52
CA GLU A 602 -5.08 9.57 1.61
C GLU A 602 -6.34 9.28 2.42
N TYR A 603 -6.25 9.38 3.75
CA TYR A 603 -7.36 9.18 4.71
C TYR A 603 -8.12 7.85 4.55
N THR A 604 -7.59 6.91 3.78
CA THR A 604 -8.28 5.72 3.33
C THR A 604 -7.38 4.50 3.45
N THR A 605 -8.04 3.35 3.60
CA THR A 605 -7.42 2.02 3.64
C THR A 605 -8.17 1.11 2.68
N TYR A 606 -7.58 -0.03 2.35
CA TYR A 606 -8.27 -1.06 1.58
C TYR A 606 -9.04 -2.02 2.47
N ASP A 607 -9.96 -2.82 1.92
CA ASP A 607 -10.62 -3.92 2.65
C ASP A 607 -9.88 -5.26 2.50
N GLN A 608 -9.05 -5.37 1.47
CA GLN A 608 -8.27 -6.56 1.12
C GLN A 608 -6.76 -6.33 1.23
N ILE A 609 -6.01 -7.40 1.06
CA ILE A 609 -4.56 -7.34 0.84
C ILE A 609 -4.30 -6.69 -0.52
N VAL A 610 -3.41 -5.72 -0.55
CA VAL A 610 -2.82 -5.19 -1.79
C VAL A 610 -1.37 -5.65 -1.86
N THR A 611 -1.02 -6.42 -2.88
CA THR A 611 0.32 -7.02 -3.02
C THR A 611 1.38 -6.00 -3.42
N ALA A 612 1.01 -5.02 -4.25
CA ALA A 612 1.81 -3.83 -4.51
C ALA A 612 1.96 -3.00 -3.23
N LYS A 613 3.10 -2.32 -3.08
CA LYS A 613 3.35 -1.52 -1.88
C LYS A 613 2.52 -0.24 -1.93
N TRP A 614 1.99 0.16 -0.78
CA TRP A 614 1.22 1.39 -0.62
C TRP A 614 1.45 2.00 0.76
N GLU A 615 1.10 3.28 0.90
CA GLU A 615 1.20 4.05 2.14
C GLU A 615 -0.05 4.92 2.33
N SER A 616 -0.75 4.75 3.45
CA SER A 616 -1.82 5.68 3.84
C SER A 616 -1.23 6.86 4.58
N SER A 617 -1.65 8.07 4.21
CA SER A 617 -1.32 9.30 4.95
C SER A 617 -2.58 9.98 5.47
N ARG A 618 -2.45 10.64 6.63
CA ARG A 618 -3.47 11.53 7.22
C ARG A 618 -2.91 12.36 8.38
N GLY A 619 -3.60 13.44 8.70
CA GLY A 619 -3.42 14.22 9.92
C GLY A 619 -3.70 13.42 11.20
N LEU A 620 -2.93 13.74 12.24
CA LEU A 620 -3.33 13.53 13.63
C LEU A 620 -4.48 14.48 13.99
N ASP A 621 -4.51 15.67 13.39
CA ASP A 621 -5.71 16.51 13.30
C ASP A 621 -6.84 15.74 12.56
N PRO A 622 -8.12 15.97 12.90
CA PRO A 622 -9.23 15.25 12.26
C PRO A 622 -9.29 15.38 10.74
N PHE A 623 -8.70 16.43 10.15
CA PHE A 623 -8.72 16.62 8.70
C PHE A 623 -7.53 17.39 8.12
N SER A 624 -6.88 18.27 8.88
CA SER A 624 -5.77 19.09 8.39
C SER A 624 -4.42 18.36 8.46
N TYR A 625 -3.47 18.72 7.60
CA TYR A 625 -2.06 18.37 7.82
C TYR A 625 -1.34 19.53 8.55
N GLY A 626 -1.48 20.75 8.03
CA GLY A 626 -0.94 21.95 8.68
C GLY A 626 -1.59 22.21 10.04
N TYR A 627 -0.85 22.87 10.94
CA TYR A 627 -1.34 23.22 12.27
C TYR A 627 -2.62 24.07 12.19
N ASN A 628 -3.70 23.60 12.82
CA ASN A 628 -4.93 24.36 13.01
C ASN A 628 -5.13 24.70 14.50
N ALA A 629 -4.99 25.97 14.85
CA ALA A 629 -5.16 26.45 16.22
C ALA A 629 -6.62 26.37 16.73
N GLN A 630 -7.58 26.13 15.83
CA GLN A 630 -8.99 25.97 16.18
C GLN A 630 -9.35 24.54 16.59
N THR A 631 -8.50 23.56 16.28
CA THR A 631 -8.78 22.16 16.62
C THR A 631 -8.60 21.96 18.13
N PRO A 632 -9.67 21.62 18.88
CA PRO A 632 -9.54 21.35 20.30
C PRO A 632 -8.86 19.99 20.53
N ASP A 633 -8.16 19.85 21.66
CA ASP A 633 -7.37 18.66 22.00
C ASP A 633 -8.16 17.34 21.88
N GLU A 634 -9.46 17.34 22.17
CA GLU A 634 -10.31 16.15 22.12
C GLU A 634 -10.68 15.69 20.71
N LYS A 635 -10.41 16.50 19.68
CA LYS A 635 -10.68 16.17 18.27
C LYS A 635 -9.50 15.52 17.56
N TYR A 636 -8.30 15.67 18.11
CA TYR A 636 -7.13 14.95 17.63
C TYR A 636 -7.29 13.46 17.83
N MET A 637 -6.72 12.67 16.92
CA MET A 637 -6.70 11.22 17.05
C MET A 637 -6.17 10.79 18.41
N THR A 638 -6.86 9.83 19.02
CA THR A 638 -6.39 9.11 20.19
C THR A 638 -5.29 8.13 19.81
N ALA A 639 -4.49 7.72 20.80
CA ALA A 639 -3.50 6.66 20.56
C ALA A 639 -4.15 5.33 20.15
N GLU A 640 -5.39 5.07 20.58
CA GLU A 640 -6.16 3.90 20.15
C GLU A 640 -6.45 3.94 18.66
N GLU A 641 -6.96 5.07 18.14
CA GLU A 641 -7.20 5.24 16.71
C GLU A 641 -5.92 5.13 15.89
N ILE A 642 -4.81 5.71 16.37
CA ILE A 642 -3.50 5.62 15.70
C ILE A 642 -3.04 4.14 15.63
N VAL A 643 -3.11 3.41 16.75
CA VAL A 643 -2.73 1.99 16.80
C VAL A 643 -3.63 1.14 15.92
N HIS A 644 -4.95 1.38 15.93
CA HIS A 644 -5.91 0.64 15.10
C HIS A 644 -5.66 0.87 13.62
N SER A 645 -5.45 2.13 13.20
CA SER A 645 -5.08 2.45 11.81
C SER A 645 -3.78 1.76 11.41
N LEU A 646 -2.74 1.85 12.24
CA LEU A 646 -1.45 1.21 11.95
C LEU A 646 -1.59 -0.31 11.78
N VAL A 647 -2.28 -0.99 12.70
CA VAL A 647 -2.49 -2.45 12.64
C VAL A 647 -3.31 -2.86 11.41
N ASP A 648 -4.37 -2.11 11.09
CA ASP A 648 -5.21 -2.37 9.91
C ASP A 648 -4.40 -2.24 8.61
N ILE A 649 -3.70 -1.12 8.45
CA ILE A 649 -2.88 -0.80 7.27
C ILE A 649 -1.79 -1.86 7.07
N VAL A 650 -1.04 -2.20 8.12
CA VAL A 650 0.07 -3.17 8.06
C VAL A 650 -0.42 -4.57 7.72
N SER A 651 -1.58 -4.99 8.25
CA SER A 651 -2.19 -6.29 7.91
C SER A 651 -2.55 -6.43 6.43
N LYS A 652 -2.67 -5.30 5.72
CA LYS A 652 -3.04 -5.18 4.30
C LYS A 652 -1.85 -4.75 3.43
N ASN A 653 -0.63 -4.93 3.94
CA ASN A 653 0.66 -4.63 3.28
C ASN A 653 1.07 -3.13 3.23
N GLY A 654 0.29 -2.24 3.83
CA GLY A 654 0.57 -0.81 3.77
C GLY A 654 1.62 -0.33 4.77
N ASN A 655 2.10 0.90 4.57
CA ASN A 655 2.72 1.73 5.60
C ASN A 655 1.76 2.83 6.04
N PHE A 656 1.94 3.36 7.26
CA PHE A 656 1.17 4.46 7.80
C PHE A 656 2.07 5.68 8.03
N LEU A 657 1.77 6.76 7.31
CA LEU A 657 2.46 8.05 7.43
C LEU A 657 1.55 9.04 8.17
N LEU A 658 1.73 9.13 9.48
CA LEU A 658 0.91 9.99 10.35
C LEU A 658 1.49 11.40 10.38
N ASP A 659 0.69 12.38 10.00
CA ASP A 659 1.10 13.76 9.96
C ASP A 659 0.97 14.49 11.29
N ILE A 660 1.94 15.37 11.56
CA ILE A 660 1.86 16.43 12.55
C ILE A 660 1.98 17.80 11.89
N GLY A 661 1.26 18.77 12.45
CA GLY A 661 1.38 20.19 12.12
C GLY A 661 2.06 20.97 13.25
N PRO A 662 3.35 21.32 13.14
CA PRO A 662 4.02 22.21 14.10
C PRO A 662 3.54 23.65 13.99
N LYS A 663 3.65 24.41 15.08
CA LYS A 663 3.37 25.85 15.13
C LYS A 663 4.44 26.65 14.38
N ALA A 664 4.15 27.88 13.97
CA ALA A 664 5.12 28.75 13.30
C ALA A 664 6.43 29.03 14.07
N ASP A 665 6.42 28.89 15.40
CA ASP A 665 7.62 29.02 16.23
C ASP A 665 8.48 27.75 16.26
N GLY A 666 8.01 26.62 15.69
CA GLY A 666 8.71 25.34 15.65
C GLY A 666 8.37 24.39 16.79
N THR A 667 7.47 24.76 17.70
CA THR A 667 6.96 23.83 18.72
C THR A 667 5.91 22.89 18.16
N ILE A 668 5.96 21.62 18.57
CA ILE A 668 4.91 20.63 18.27
C ILE A 668 3.87 20.70 19.40
N PRO A 669 2.56 20.85 19.10
CA PRO A 669 1.52 20.88 20.12
C PRO A 669 1.58 19.72 21.11
N ASP A 670 1.39 20.00 22.41
CA ASP A 670 1.51 19.01 23.49
C ASP A 670 0.61 17.79 23.32
N ILE A 671 -0.60 17.99 22.78
CA ILE A 671 -1.53 16.90 22.48
C ILE A 671 -0.92 15.93 21.46
N MET A 672 -0.34 16.43 20.35
CA MET A 672 0.33 15.61 19.35
C MET A 672 1.51 14.85 19.96
N GLN A 673 2.36 15.52 20.74
CA GLN A 673 3.50 14.86 21.40
C GLN A 673 3.05 13.74 22.34
N ARG A 674 1.96 13.96 23.08
CA ARG A 674 1.41 12.97 24.02
C ARG A 674 0.88 11.74 23.29
N ARG A 675 0.12 11.93 22.21
CA ARG A 675 -0.41 10.86 21.37
C ARG A 675 0.69 10.04 20.73
N LEU A 676 1.72 10.69 20.20
CA LEU A 676 2.90 10.02 19.65
C LEU A 676 3.62 9.16 20.71
N ARG A 677 3.88 9.71 21.91
CA ARG A 677 4.52 8.93 22.99
C ARG A 677 3.62 7.81 23.54
N GLU A 678 2.29 7.97 23.51
CA GLU A 678 1.33 6.92 23.85
C GLU A 678 1.42 5.75 22.86
N THR A 679 1.37 6.05 21.55
CA THR A 679 1.55 5.07 20.48
C THR A 679 2.90 4.36 20.58
N GLY A 680 3.98 5.11 20.84
CA GLY A 680 5.32 4.54 21.01
C GLY A 680 5.45 3.58 22.20
N ARG A 681 4.74 3.82 23.31
CA ARG A 681 4.69 2.87 24.43
C ARG A 681 4.05 1.54 24.02
N TRP A 682 3.00 1.58 23.20
CA TRP A 682 2.39 0.37 22.64
C TRP A 682 3.36 -0.35 21.70
N LEU A 683 4.01 0.37 20.79
CA LEU A 683 4.98 -0.17 19.83
C LEU A 683 6.23 -0.75 20.51
N LYS A 684 6.67 -0.20 21.64
CA LYS A 684 7.77 -0.79 22.42
C LYS A 684 7.47 -2.22 22.89
N THR A 685 6.21 -2.54 23.14
CA THR A 685 5.79 -3.89 23.58
C THR A 685 5.40 -4.77 22.40
N ASN A 686 4.71 -4.20 21.41
CA ASN A 686 4.03 -4.96 20.35
C ASN A 686 4.71 -4.82 18.98
N GLY A 687 5.77 -4.03 18.86
CA GLY A 687 6.41 -3.67 17.60
C GLY A 687 6.96 -4.85 16.81
N GLU A 688 7.33 -5.96 17.46
CA GLU A 688 7.76 -7.18 16.74
C GLU A 688 6.66 -7.82 15.87
N ALA A 689 5.40 -7.44 16.11
CA ALA A 689 4.24 -7.85 15.31
C ALA A 689 3.87 -6.82 14.23
N ILE A 690 4.63 -5.72 14.10
CA ILE A 690 4.45 -4.65 13.14
C ILE A 690 5.68 -4.60 12.21
N TYR A 691 6.84 -4.25 12.75
CA TYR A 691 8.09 -4.13 11.99
C TYR A 691 8.60 -5.49 11.52
N ASP A 692 9.25 -5.53 10.36
CA ASP A 692 9.74 -6.74 9.68
C ASP A 692 8.66 -7.81 9.44
N THR A 693 7.38 -7.45 9.54
CA THR A 693 6.27 -8.36 9.25
C THR A 693 5.76 -8.17 7.83
N THR A 694 5.01 -9.13 7.34
CA THR A 694 4.19 -9.03 6.14
C THR A 694 2.74 -9.44 6.45
N TYR A 695 1.86 -9.28 5.49
CA TYR A 695 0.46 -9.71 5.60
C TYR A 695 0.35 -11.24 5.60
N TRP A 696 -0.71 -11.78 6.20
CA TRP A 696 -1.03 -13.20 6.00
C TRP A 696 -1.71 -13.38 4.65
N SER A 697 -1.11 -14.18 3.76
CA SER A 697 -1.56 -14.34 2.36
C SER A 697 -3.00 -14.87 2.19
N ARG A 698 -3.61 -15.40 3.26
CA ARG A 698 -4.98 -15.92 3.24
C ARG A 698 -6.00 -14.83 3.52
N MET A 699 -5.77 -14.00 4.54
CA MET A 699 -6.68 -12.91 4.89
C MET A 699 -5.99 -11.89 5.79
N PRO A 700 -6.27 -10.59 5.62
CA PRO A 700 -5.72 -9.55 6.49
C PRO A 700 -6.49 -9.43 7.81
N GLN A 701 -7.78 -9.78 7.81
CA GLN A 701 -8.70 -9.52 8.92
C GLN A 701 -9.75 -10.61 9.11
N LEU A 702 -10.30 -10.70 10.33
CA LEU A 702 -11.48 -11.51 10.65
C LEU A 702 -12.47 -10.64 11.44
N GLY A 703 -13.61 -10.32 10.81
CA GLY A 703 -14.54 -9.31 11.32
C GLY A 703 -13.88 -7.93 11.43
N GLU A 704 -14.46 -7.06 12.24
CA GLU A 704 -13.88 -5.75 12.54
C GLU A 704 -12.77 -5.83 13.60
N GLU A 705 -12.79 -6.87 14.42
CA GLU A 705 -11.99 -6.96 15.66
C GLU A 705 -10.57 -7.49 15.48
N LEU A 706 -10.32 -8.34 14.47
CA LEU A 706 -9.05 -9.06 14.35
C LEU A 706 -8.28 -8.70 13.08
N ARG A 707 -6.97 -8.56 13.21
CA ARG A 707 -6.00 -8.40 12.11
C ARG A 707 -4.86 -9.39 12.25
N PHE A 708 -4.20 -9.70 11.13
CA PHE A 708 -3.13 -10.70 11.08
C PHE A 708 -1.86 -10.14 10.42
N THR A 709 -0.73 -10.44 11.03
CA THR A 709 0.60 -10.20 10.44
C THR A 709 1.46 -11.45 10.64
N VAL A 710 2.45 -11.62 9.77
CA VAL A 710 3.32 -12.79 9.76
C VAL A 710 4.76 -12.31 9.68
N ARG A 711 5.62 -12.90 10.50
CA ARG A 711 7.07 -12.85 10.30
C ARG A 711 7.49 -14.24 9.80
N PRO A 712 7.68 -14.45 8.48
CA PRO A 712 7.69 -15.78 7.85
C PRO A 712 8.76 -16.75 8.37
N ASP A 713 9.78 -16.26 9.06
CA ASP A 713 10.85 -17.06 9.65
C ASP A 713 10.64 -17.34 11.15
N ARG A 714 9.68 -16.69 11.81
CA ARG A 714 9.62 -16.62 13.27
C ARG A 714 8.24 -16.86 13.89
N ALA A 715 7.20 -16.17 13.44
CA ALA A 715 5.93 -16.13 14.17
C ALA A 715 4.73 -15.71 13.32
N PHE A 716 3.56 -16.14 13.79
CA PHE A 716 2.27 -15.63 13.36
C PHE A 716 1.66 -14.75 14.46
N TYR A 717 1.09 -13.61 14.09
CA TYR A 717 0.51 -12.67 15.03
C TYR A 717 -0.98 -12.46 14.78
N ILE A 718 -1.75 -12.43 15.87
CA ILE A 718 -3.17 -12.09 15.87
C ILE A 718 -3.32 -10.83 16.71
N HIS A 719 -3.78 -9.76 16.08
CA HIS A 719 -4.06 -8.49 16.73
C HIS A 719 -5.54 -8.40 17.03
N SER A 720 -5.90 -8.22 18.30
CA SER A 720 -7.27 -7.94 18.71
C SER A 720 -7.39 -6.45 19.02
N LEU A 721 -8.19 -5.74 18.22
CA LEU A 721 -8.42 -4.30 18.33
C LEU A 721 -9.38 -3.95 19.48
N VAL A 722 -10.05 -4.96 20.05
CA VAL A 722 -10.92 -4.82 21.21
C VAL A 722 -10.37 -5.64 22.37
N ARG A 723 -10.72 -5.26 23.60
CA ARG A 723 -10.31 -6.02 24.78
C ARG A 723 -10.89 -7.44 24.71
N PRO A 724 -10.08 -8.51 24.67
CA PRO A 724 -10.61 -9.86 24.58
C PRO A 724 -11.36 -10.25 25.85
N GLY A 725 -12.37 -11.10 25.69
CA GLY A 725 -13.07 -11.77 26.79
C GLY A 725 -12.19 -12.80 27.51
N ALA A 726 -12.77 -13.61 28.41
CA ALA A 726 -12.03 -14.71 29.06
C ALA A 726 -11.50 -15.76 28.07
N THR A 727 -12.07 -15.77 26.87
CA THR A 727 -11.66 -16.61 25.76
C THR A 727 -11.67 -15.77 24.48
N LEU A 728 -10.65 -15.92 23.64
CA LEU A 728 -10.63 -15.42 22.27
C LEU A 728 -10.86 -16.59 21.31
N THR A 729 -11.86 -16.48 20.43
CA THR A 729 -12.12 -17.49 19.39
C THR A 729 -11.81 -16.92 18.02
N VAL A 730 -10.87 -17.53 17.33
CA VAL A 730 -10.44 -17.13 15.98
C VAL A 730 -10.93 -18.19 15.01
N ARG A 731 -12.00 -17.87 14.27
CA ARG A 731 -12.64 -18.76 13.29
C ARG A 731 -11.98 -18.65 11.93
N ALA A 732 -10.70 -18.99 11.87
CA ALA A 732 -9.88 -18.94 10.67
C ALA A 732 -8.84 -20.06 10.72
N PRO A 733 -8.33 -20.54 9.57
CA PRO A 733 -7.32 -21.60 9.50
C PRO A 733 -5.94 -21.10 9.93
N VAL A 734 -5.81 -20.61 11.17
CA VAL A 734 -4.58 -20.11 11.76
C VAL A 734 -3.53 -21.22 11.72
N PRO A 735 -2.28 -20.96 11.27
CA PRO A 735 -1.25 -21.97 11.08
C PRO A 735 -0.59 -22.43 12.40
N VAL A 736 -1.41 -22.90 13.35
CA VAL A 736 -1.01 -23.41 14.67
C VAL A 736 -0.93 -24.94 14.67
N ARG A 737 0.04 -25.49 15.38
CA ARG A 737 0.30 -26.93 15.50
C ARG A 737 0.46 -27.34 16.97
N GLY A 738 0.18 -28.61 17.25
CA GLY A 738 0.46 -29.19 18.57
C GLY A 738 1.94 -29.02 18.93
N GLY A 739 2.21 -28.44 20.11
CA GLY A 739 3.56 -28.11 20.58
C GLY A 739 3.96 -26.63 20.39
N ASP A 740 3.22 -25.88 19.57
CA ASP A 740 3.41 -24.43 19.46
C ASP A 740 3.04 -23.73 20.77
N ARG A 741 3.70 -22.59 21.01
CA ARG A 741 3.45 -21.77 22.18
C ARG A 741 2.72 -20.50 21.75
N ILE A 742 1.57 -20.24 22.39
CA ILE A 742 0.86 -18.98 22.24
C ILE A 742 1.13 -18.11 23.46
N THR A 743 1.54 -16.88 23.23
CA THR A 743 1.74 -15.84 24.27
C THR A 743 0.97 -14.58 23.88
N LEU A 744 0.62 -13.76 24.86
CA LEU A 744 0.21 -12.37 24.62
C LEU A 744 1.43 -11.48 24.84
N LEU A 745 1.76 -10.61 23.88
CA LEU A 745 2.88 -9.68 24.05
C LEU A 745 2.63 -8.77 25.27
N GLY A 746 3.68 -8.56 26.07
CA GLY A 746 3.58 -7.92 27.39
C GLY A 746 3.10 -8.83 28.53
N TYR A 747 2.85 -10.13 28.27
CA TYR A 747 2.52 -11.12 29.29
C TYR A 747 3.47 -12.33 29.24
N ASP A 748 4.25 -12.51 30.30
CA ASP A 748 5.39 -13.45 30.33
C ASP A 748 5.03 -14.93 30.42
N ARG A 749 3.74 -15.29 30.44
CA ARG A 749 3.28 -16.68 30.58
C ARG A 749 2.59 -17.18 29.31
N PRO A 750 2.82 -18.44 28.91
CA PRO A 750 2.08 -19.04 27.82
C PRO A 750 0.59 -19.12 28.14
N LEU A 751 -0.23 -18.99 27.12
CA LEU A 751 -1.68 -19.13 27.18
C LEU A 751 -2.08 -20.57 26.87
N SER A 752 -3.11 -21.05 27.55
CA SER A 752 -3.77 -22.30 27.20
C SER A 752 -4.62 -22.10 25.95
N TRP A 753 -4.60 -23.06 25.04
CA TRP A 753 -5.35 -23.00 23.80
C TRP A 753 -5.74 -24.39 23.31
N ARG A 754 -6.74 -24.43 22.44
CA ARG A 754 -7.20 -25.64 21.75
C ARG A 754 -7.72 -25.30 20.36
N THR A 755 -7.72 -26.27 19.46
CA THR A 755 -8.37 -26.17 18.15
C THR A 755 -9.66 -26.97 18.14
N THR A 756 -10.74 -26.38 17.64
CA THR A 756 -12.04 -27.03 17.45
C THR A 756 -12.51 -26.81 16.01
N GLY A 757 -12.38 -27.83 15.15
CA GLY A 757 -12.49 -27.63 13.69
C GLY A 757 -11.44 -26.61 13.23
N ASP A 758 -11.85 -25.62 12.44
CA ASP A 758 -10.96 -24.54 11.96
C ASP A 758 -10.94 -23.32 12.89
N SER A 759 -11.33 -23.51 14.16
CA SER A 759 -11.30 -22.44 15.14
C SER A 759 -10.18 -22.65 16.14
N LEU A 760 -9.35 -21.64 16.34
CA LEU A 760 -8.42 -21.54 17.45
C LEU A 760 -9.13 -20.87 18.63
N VAL A 761 -9.11 -21.51 19.79
CA VAL A 761 -9.69 -21.00 21.03
C VAL A 761 -8.57 -20.80 22.05
N ILE A 762 -8.35 -19.56 22.47
CA ILE A 762 -7.29 -19.15 23.40
C ILE A 762 -7.94 -18.71 24.72
N ASP A 763 -7.51 -19.29 25.84
CA ASP A 763 -7.94 -18.86 27.17
C ASP A 763 -7.13 -17.63 27.59
N VAL A 764 -7.82 -16.51 27.87
CA VAL A 764 -7.20 -15.22 28.15
C VAL A 764 -7.47 -14.82 29.61
N PRO A 765 -6.60 -15.21 30.56
CA PRO A 765 -6.81 -14.93 31.97
C PRO A 765 -6.85 -13.43 32.24
N ALA A 766 -7.53 -13.02 33.31
CA ALA A 766 -7.70 -11.61 33.65
C ALA A 766 -6.35 -10.86 33.79
N ALA A 767 -5.29 -11.55 34.23
CA ALA A 767 -3.95 -10.98 34.29
C ALA A 767 -3.41 -10.59 32.90
N ALA A 768 -3.53 -11.47 31.90
CA ALA A 768 -3.11 -11.19 30.52
C ALA A 768 -3.95 -10.07 29.89
N ARG A 769 -5.28 -10.07 30.10
CA ARG A 769 -6.15 -9.01 29.56
C ARG A 769 -5.79 -7.61 30.04
N ARG A 770 -5.13 -7.48 31.20
CA ARG A 770 -4.71 -6.19 31.77
C ARG A 770 -3.35 -5.71 31.30
N THR A 771 -2.55 -6.54 30.63
CA THR A 771 -1.22 -6.13 30.14
C THR A 771 -1.27 -5.38 28.81
N GLY A 772 -2.35 -5.56 28.03
CA GLY A 772 -2.58 -4.82 26.79
C GLY A 772 -3.38 -3.53 26.99
N GLU A 773 -3.10 -2.56 26.13
CA GLU A 773 -3.76 -1.26 25.98
C GLU A 773 -3.91 -1.00 24.47
N HIS A 774 -4.99 -0.35 24.03
CA HIS A 774 -5.35 -0.09 22.61
C HIS A 774 -5.59 -1.33 21.72
N ALA A 775 -4.67 -2.28 21.68
CA ALA A 775 -4.79 -3.57 21.00
C ALA A 775 -3.99 -4.68 21.74
N TRP A 776 -4.48 -5.91 21.66
CA TRP A 776 -3.92 -7.10 22.30
C TRP A 776 -3.31 -8.03 21.25
N VAL A 777 -1.99 -8.25 21.32
CA VAL A 777 -1.26 -9.00 20.28
C VAL A 777 -0.87 -10.38 20.77
N PHE A 778 -1.47 -11.40 20.16
CA PHE A 778 -1.15 -12.80 20.43
C PHE A 778 -0.09 -13.27 19.45
N ARG A 779 1.01 -13.80 19.98
CA ARG A 779 2.11 -14.38 19.21
C ARG A 779 2.04 -15.90 19.27
N ILE A 780 2.07 -16.52 18.10
CA ILE A 780 2.25 -17.96 17.93
C ILE A 780 3.71 -18.18 17.55
N ASP A 781 4.49 -18.68 18.51
CA ASP A 781 5.89 -19.05 18.29
C ASP A 781 5.94 -20.31 17.44
N TRP A 782 6.52 -20.21 16.24
CA TRP A 782 6.80 -21.36 15.41
C TRP A 782 8.06 -22.02 15.96
N LYS A 783 7.89 -22.99 16.85
CA LYS A 783 9.01 -23.87 17.24
C LYS A 783 9.44 -24.71 16.05
N ASP A 784 10.74 -24.95 15.98
CA ASP A 784 11.39 -25.95 15.13
C ASP A 784 11.02 -27.39 15.55
#